data_AF-A0A2A9M094-F1
#
_entry.id   AF-A0A2A9M094-F1
#
_cell.length_a   1.000
_cell.length_b   1.000
_cell.length_c   1.000
_cell.angle_alpha   90.00
_cell.angle_beta   90.00
_cell.angle_gamma   90.00
#
_symmetry.space_group_name_H-M   'P 1'
#
loop_
_entity.id
_entity.type
_entity.pdbx_description
1 polymer ?
#
loop_
_entity_poly.entity_id
_entity_poly.type
_entity_poly.pdbx_seq_one_letter_code
_entity_poly.pdbx_strand_id
1 'polypeptide(L)'
;MNPTVRNFVVIDSIHGPFVINRHCTYQAEALIKTGRPHIQGELDTILQVIDQLPDDAIAVDGGANAGLVCVPIAHRLRARGGRVYAFEPQRTLFHALGGTVALNQLDNLHLLNMGLASANGTMKVPDIDYGLDADFGQVSLIDGRAAGGTPTPVVRLDSLGLPRLDFLKLDIEGMEIEALRGARRLIETHLPWCWIEYWKIGEAPIINTFTGLDYTFYRVDALNLLCVPNPRWDRQRLFISGEPLAVASTCESDATHAPPTDVDADIDAPETSWNRALDHESRCEWGHAIARWQRARGRGLDDDAIALQLASCYGFSGEPDAGLAALERFGDPAALPDAQRGHVELARSALLLRAGRRDEAGRATIASENVLTAAQFGLPTERLYAGQPLRGKRLLVISYGGAGDQFQYARYLHALDALGCAAVTVVVPDALTSLMRHTFPHVEFVSAHGPWVDTSQIAHDYWCSFLVLAAQFGYAPAPDGAPAVYLSCPPEQAAAWRERVARDGSAPGTRRIGLNWRGHDESDTRFRRAASLRDLAPFARLHGHAAYCINRDVSAQSESSDLPVTFPHHAIGDFSDLAALMLAMDVVVTTCTAHIHLAGALGVPAVLLLSPKADARWETGSRTALYPGVRIVRAAHAGRWDDAVDRALALVLGGFGKD
;
A
#
# COMPACT_ATOMS: atom_id res chain seq x y z
N MET A 1 -19.19 -32.48 -18.13
CA MET A 1 -18.16 -31.54 -18.62
C MET A 1 -17.66 -30.77 -17.40
N ASN A 2 -16.38 -30.92 -17.03
CA ASN A 2 -15.79 -30.04 -16.01
C ASN A 2 -15.91 -28.60 -16.51
N PRO A 3 -16.43 -27.65 -15.71
CA PRO A 3 -16.45 -26.25 -16.13
C PRO A 3 -15.00 -25.83 -16.41
N THR A 4 -14.73 -25.43 -17.65
CA THR A 4 -13.41 -24.96 -18.06
C THR A 4 -13.07 -23.76 -17.20
N VAL A 5 -12.10 -23.91 -16.31
CA VAL A 5 -11.62 -22.85 -15.43
C VAL A 5 -11.00 -21.76 -16.32
N ARG A 6 -11.67 -20.62 -16.46
CA ARG A 6 -11.18 -19.46 -17.25
C ARG A 6 -10.05 -18.73 -16.54
N ASN A 7 -8.80 -19.12 -16.77
CA ASN A 7 -7.64 -18.51 -16.11
C ASN A 7 -7.49 -17.01 -16.40
N PHE A 8 -7.91 -16.53 -17.57
CA PHE A 8 -7.88 -15.11 -17.93
C PHE A 8 -9.26 -14.47 -17.82
N VAL A 9 -9.28 -13.23 -17.34
CA VAL A 9 -10.46 -12.38 -17.15
C VAL A 9 -10.20 -10.98 -17.74
N VAL A 10 -11.27 -10.28 -18.11
CA VAL A 10 -11.20 -8.86 -18.45
C VAL A 10 -11.44 -8.06 -17.17
N ILE A 11 -10.55 -7.12 -16.84
CA ILE A 11 -10.68 -6.22 -15.71
C ILE A 11 -10.53 -4.79 -16.20
N ASP A 12 -11.51 -3.93 -15.90
CA ASP A 12 -11.43 -2.51 -16.23
C ASP A 12 -10.46 -1.78 -15.29
N SER A 13 -9.74 -0.82 -15.86
CA SER A 13 -8.82 0.04 -15.13
C SER A 13 -8.94 1.49 -15.57
N ILE A 14 -8.27 2.40 -14.86
CA ILE A 14 -8.15 3.81 -15.27
C ILE A 14 -7.43 4.01 -16.61
N HIS A 15 -6.70 2.99 -17.10
CA HIS A 15 -6.02 3.00 -18.40
C HIS A 15 -6.74 2.16 -19.46
N GLY A 16 -7.98 1.74 -19.16
CA GLY A 16 -8.80 0.89 -20.02
C GLY A 16 -8.82 -0.59 -19.59
N PRO A 17 -9.51 -1.46 -20.35
CA PRO A 17 -9.69 -2.87 -20.02
C PRO A 17 -8.40 -3.70 -20.23
N PHE A 18 -8.10 -4.59 -19.29
CA PHE A 18 -6.97 -5.52 -19.37
C PHE A 18 -7.45 -6.97 -19.37
N VAL A 19 -6.94 -7.79 -20.29
CA VAL A 19 -7.04 -9.25 -20.23
C VAL A 19 -5.89 -9.76 -19.36
N ILE A 20 -6.21 -10.26 -18.17
CA ILE A 20 -5.21 -10.64 -17.18
C ILE A 20 -5.52 -12.00 -16.57
N ASN A 21 -4.47 -12.72 -16.18
CA ASN A 21 -4.64 -13.97 -15.46
C ASN A 21 -5.08 -13.69 -14.02
N ARG A 22 -6.22 -14.25 -13.60
CA ARG A 22 -6.76 -14.06 -12.25
C ARG A 22 -5.92 -14.69 -11.13
N HIS A 23 -5.01 -15.60 -11.49
CA HIS A 23 -4.04 -16.23 -10.59
C HIS A 23 -2.73 -15.44 -10.52
N CYS A 24 -2.58 -14.37 -11.32
CA CYS A 24 -1.43 -13.49 -11.23
C CYS A 24 -1.51 -12.69 -9.93
N THR A 25 -0.66 -13.05 -8.98
CA THR A 25 -0.56 -12.36 -7.69
C THR A 25 -0.11 -10.92 -7.93
N TYR A 26 -0.60 -9.96 -7.13
CA TYR A 26 -0.37 -8.51 -7.28
C TYR A 26 -1.05 -7.83 -8.48
N GLN A 27 -0.87 -8.30 -9.71
CA GLN A 27 -1.36 -7.57 -10.90
C GLN A 27 -2.89 -7.58 -11.00
N ALA A 28 -3.50 -8.77 -11.03
CA ALA A 28 -4.95 -8.91 -11.11
C ALA A 28 -5.61 -8.41 -9.82
N GLU A 29 -4.98 -8.70 -8.68
CA GLU A 29 -5.45 -8.28 -7.37
C GLU A 29 -5.52 -6.75 -7.23
N ALA A 30 -4.49 -6.03 -7.65
CA ALA A 30 -4.49 -4.57 -7.63
C ALA A 30 -5.59 -4.02 -8.52
N LEU A 31 -5.68 -4.46 -9.79
CA LEU A 31 -6.71 -3.99 -10.71
C LEU A 31 -8.13 -4.26 -10.19
N ILE A 32 -8.40 -5.44 -9.62
CA ILE A 32 -9.70 -5.75 -9.02
C ILE A 32 -10.03 -4.82 -7.85
N LYS A 33 -9.03 -4.50 -7.02
CA LYS A 33 -9.24 -3.71 -5.79
C LYS A 33 -9.31 -2.20 -6.05
N THR A 34 -8.53 -1.69 -6.99
CA THR A 34 -8.34 -0.24 -7.22
C THR A 34 -8.81 0.25 -8.57
N GLY A 35 -8.90 -0.64 -9.57
CA GLY A 35 -8.93 -0.21 -10.97
C GLY A 35 -7.61 0.41 -11.44
N ARG A 36 -6.50 0.22 -10.71
CA ARG A 36 -5.16 0.75 -11.03
C ARG A 36 -4.11 -0.36 -10.96
N PRO A 37 -3.09 -0.35 -11.84
CA PRO A 37 -1.95 -1.24 -11.73
C PRO A 37 -1.24 -1.13 -10.37
N HIS A 38 -0.70 -2.24 -9.88
CA HIS A 38 0.15 -2.27 -8.67
C HIS A 38 1.40 -1.38 -8.77
N ILE A 39 1.87 -1.10 -9.99
CA ILE A 39 2.99 -0.23 -10.36
C ILE A 39 2.56 1.21 -10.68
N GLN A 40 1.38 1.68 -10.24
CA GLN A 40 0.87 2.98 -10.68
C GLN A 40 1.84 4.15 -10.40
N GLY A 41 2.57 4.14 -9.27
CA GLY A 41 3.54 5.19 -8.97
C GLY A 41 4.75 5.20 -9.92
N GLU A 42 5.27 4.02 -10.28
CA GLU A 42 6.31 3.86 -11.31
C GLU A 42 5.78 4.32 -12.67
N LEU A 43 4.57 3.88 -13.02
CA LEU A 43 3.90 4.24 -14.25
C LEU A 43 3.68 5.76 -14.35
N ASP A 44 3.29 6.44 -13.28
CA ASP A 44 3.12 7.90 -13.28
C ASP A 44 4.44 8.61 -13.63
N THR A 45 5.57 8.11 -13.11
CA THR A 45 6.91 8.64 -13.43
C THR A 45 7.28 8.36 -14.89
N ILE A 46 7.02 7.14 -15.38
CA ILE A 46 7.20 6.80 -16.80
C ILE A 46 6.35 7.73 -17.67
N LEU A 47 5.08 7.93 -17.36
CA LEU A 47 4.17 8.77 -18.15
C LEU A 47 4.61 10.23 -18.17
N GLN A 48 5.20 10.75 -17.09
CA GLN A 48 5.81 12.09 -17.10
C GLN A 48 6.99 12.19 -18.09
N VAL A 49 7.80 11.14 -18.22
CA VAL A 49 8.85 11.07 -19.25
C VAL A 49 8.23 11.00 -20.64
N ILE A 50 7.21 10.15 -20.83
CA ILE A 50 6.50 9.98 -22.10
C ILE A 50 5.87 11.29 -22.59
N ASP A 51 5.27 12.08 -21.69
CA ASP A 51 4.64 13.36 -22.01
C ASP A 51 5.65 14.38 -22.59
N GLN A 52 6.94 14.20 -22.33
CA GLN A 52 8.01 15.08 -22.86
C GLN A 52 8.68 14.59 -24.13
N LEU A 53 8.38 13.36 -24.55
CA LEU A 53 8.91 12.86 -25.81
C LEU A 53 8.39 13.70 -26.97
N PRO A 54 9.12 13.82 -28.09
CA PRO A 54 8.67 14.55 -29.27
C PRO A 54 7.48 13.85 -29.96
N ASP A 55 6.87 14.53 -30.93
CA ASP A 55 5.89 13.91 -31.82
C ASP A 55 6.54 12.78 -32.64
N ASP A 56 5.72 11.81 -33.04
CA ASP A 56 6.13 10.57 -33.71
C ASP A 56 7.18 9.75 -32.92
N ALA A 57 7.24 9.92 -31.59
CA ALA A 57 8.16 9.20 -30.74
C ALA A 57 8.01 7.68 -30.85
N ILE A 58 9.13 6.96 -30.72
CA ILE A 58 9.16 5.50 -30.66
C ILE A 58 9.57 5.05 -29.26
N ALA A 59 8.67 4.32 -28.61
CA ALA A 59 8.91 3.66 -27.33
C ALA A 59 9.02 2.14 -27.50
N VAL A 60 9.90 1.52 -26.72
CA VAL A 60 10.06 0.06 -26.66
C VAL A 60 9.81 -0.41 -25.23
N ASP A 61 8.98 -1.44 -25.07
CA ASP A 61 8.70 -2.13 -23.81
C ASP A 61 9.22 -3.57 -23.90
N GLY A 62 10.36 -3.84 -23.27
CA GLY A 62 10.89 -5.19 -23.06
C GLY A 62 10.26 -5.82 -21.82
N GLY A 63 9.59 -6.96 -22.01
CA GLY A 63 8.87 -7.68 -20.95
C GLY A 63 7.50 -7.05 -20.69
N ALA A 64 6.66 -7.05 -21.72
CA ALA A 64 5.39 -6.33 -21.68
C ALA A 64 4.32 -7.00 -20.81
N ASN A 65 4.41 -8.31 -20.55
CA ASN A 65 3.47 -9.07 -19.72
C ASN A 65 2.00 -8.81 -20.12
N ALA A 66 1.14 -8.38 -19.19
CA ALA A 66 -0.26 -8.05 -19.42
C ALA A 66 -0.47 -6.67 -20.08
N GLY A 67 0.60 -5.90 -20.27
CA GLY A 67 0.58 -4.59 -20.95
C GLY A 67 0.41 -3.40 -20.02
N LEU A 68 0.62 -3.57 -18.71
CA LEU A 68 0.40 -2.52 -17.71
C LEU A 68 1.25 -1.25 -17.94
N VAL A 69 2.34 -1.35 -18.70
CA VAL A 69 3.20 -0.22 -19.10
C VAL A 69 2.91 0.20 -20.54
N CYS A 70 3.04 -0.71 -21.52
CA CYS A 70 2.89 -0.33 -22.94
C CYS A 70 1.51 0.23 -23.32
N VAL A 71 0.42 -0.21 -22.69
CA VAL A 71 -0.95 0.27 -22.99
C VAL A 71 -1.14 1.75 -22.59
N PRO A 72 -0.84 2.16 -21.34
CA PRO A 72 -0.85 3.59 -20.98
C PRO A 72 0.08 4.45 -21.84
N ILE A 73 1.29 3.97 -22.15
CA ILE A 73 2.23 4.69 -23.02
C ILE A 73 1.61 4.89 -24.42
N ALA A 74 1.01 3.83 -24.98
CA ALA A 74 0.38 3.90 -26.30
C ALA A 74 -0.78 4.89 -26.32
N HIS A 75 -1.62 4.92 -25.27
CA HIS A 75 -2.69 5.93 -25.13
C HIS A 75 -2.14 7.35 -25.15
N ARG A 76 -1.06 7.63 -24.40
CA ARG A 76 -0.45 8.98 -24.36
C ARG A 76 0.16 9.40 -25.69
N LEU A 77 0.81 8.48 -26.40
CA LEU A 77 1.50 8.78 -27.65
C LEU A 77 0.58 8.81 -28.87
N ARG A 78 -0.60 8.18 -28.81
CA ARG A 78 -1.50 7.99 -29.96
C ARG A 78 -1.87 9.30 -30.66
N ALA A 79 -2.25 10.32 -29.90
CA ALA A 79 -2.67 11.62 -30.46
C ALA A 79 -1.53 12.38 -31.17
N ARG A 80 -0.28 11.97 -30.93
CA ARG A 80 0.95 12.63 -31.39
C ARG A 80 1.70 11.79 -32.43
N GLY A 81 1.06 10.78 -33.00
CA GLY A 81 1.64 9.89 -34.01
C GLY A 81 2.70 8.90 -33.49
N GLY A 82 2.92 8.84 -32.17
CA GLY A 82 3.94 7.98 -31.59
C GLY A 82 3.55 6.50 -31.61
N ARG A 83 4.57 5.63 -31.68
CA ARG A 83 4.45 4.18 -31.77
C ARG A 83 5.12 3.48 -30.59
N VAL A 84 4.55 2.36 -30.18
CA VAL A 84 5.09 1.51 -29.11
C VAL A 84 5.35 0.12 -29.66
N TYR A 85 6.51 -0.45 -29.35
CA TYR A 85 6.86 -1.84 -29.69
C TYR A 85 7.05 -2.64 -28.40
N ALA A 86 6.19 -3.62 -28.16
CA ALA A 86 6.14 -4.39 -26.93
C ALA A 86 6.55 -5.85 -27.16
N PHE A 87 7.51 -6.32 -26.36
CA PHE A 87 8.11 -7.65 -26.46
C PHE A 87 7.65 -8.52 -25.29
N GLU A 88 7.01 -9.65 -25.60
CA GLU A 88 6.59 -10.64 -24.60
C GLU A 88 6.89 -12.06 -25.11
N PRO A 89 7.91 -12.76 -24.57
CA PRO A 89 8.27 -14.09 -25.04
C PRO A 89 7.28 -15.17 -24.60
N GLN A 90 6.59 -15.04 -23.47
CA GLN A 90 5.63 -16.03 -23.00
C GLN A 90 4.36 -15.99 -23.87
N ARG A 91 4.18 -17.02 -24.70
CA ARG A 91 3.08 -17.09 -25.68
C ARG A 91 1.70 -16.82 -25.10
N THR A 92 1.39 -17.38 -23.93
CA THR A 92 0.07 -17.22 -23.32
C THR A 92 -0.18 -15.79 -22.85
N LEU A 93 0.83 -15.14 -22.23
CA LEU A 93 0.75 -13.73 -21.86
C LEU A 93 0.68 -12.84 -23.10
N PHE A 94 1.45 -13.14 -24.14
CA PHE A 94 1.39 -12.45 -25.42
C PHE A 94 -0.03 -12.49 -26.04
N HIS A 95 -0.72 -13.63 -25.99
CA HIS A 95 -2.11 -13.72 -26.45
C HIS A 95 -3.07 -12.86 -25.60
N ALA A 96 -2.89 -12.86 -24.28
CA ALA A 96 -3.69 -12.03 -23.38
C ALA A 96 -3.45 -10.54 -23.67
N LEU A 97 -2.19 -10.13 -23.81
CA LEU A 97 -1.79 -8.79 -24.23
C LEU A 97 -2.43 -8.40 -25.57
N GLY A 98 -2.46 -9.30 -26.56
CA GLY A 98 -3.18 -9.09 -27.81
C GLY A 98 -4.67 -8.79 -27.61
N GLY A 99 -5.32 -9.49 -26.68
CA GLY A 99 -6.69 -9.20 -26.26
C GLY A 99 -6.83 -7.81 -25.60
N THR A 100 -5.92 -7.46 -24.69
CA THR A 100 -5.85 -6.13 -24.07
C THR A 100 -5.75 -5.03 -25.11
N VAL A 101 -4.81 -5.16 -26.07
CA VAL A 101 -4.60 -4.17 -27.14
C VAL A 101 -5.85 -4.01 -28.02
N ALA A 102 -6.50 -5.12 -28.37
CA ALA A 102 -7.73 -5.10 -29.15
C ALA A 102 -8.88 -4.39 -28.41
N LEU A 103 -9.07 -4.68 -27.11
CA LEU A 103 -10.10 -4.04 -26.29
C LEU A 103 -9.88 -2.53 -26.13
N ASN A 104 -8.62 -2.08 -26.11
CA ASN A 104 -8.25 -0.67 -26.03
C ASN A 104 -8.20 0.04 -27.40
N GLN A 105 -8.37 -0.69 -28.51
CA GLN A 105 -8.31 -0.15 -29.87
C GLN A 105 -7.00 0.61 -30.17
N LEU A 106 -5.88 0.05 -29.72
CA LEU A 106 -4.55 0.65 -29.85
C LEU A 106 -3.86 0.16 -31.13
N ASP A 107 -4.02 0.92 -32.21
CA ASP A 107 -3.39 0.67 -33.51
C ASP A 107 -1.92 1.08 -33.58
N ASN A 108 -1.48 1.95 -32.66
CA ASN A 108 -0.10 2.41 -32.53
C ASN A 108 0.78 1.54 -31.61
N LEU A 109 0.24 0.43 -31.08
CA LEU A 109 0.96 -0.52 -30.23
C LEU A 109 1.20 -1.84 -30.99
N HIS A 110 2.47 -2.09 -31.30
CA HIS A 110 2.92 -3.26 -32.05
C HIS A 110 3.44 -4.34 -31.09
N LEU A 111 2.83 -5.52 -31.12
CA LEU A 111 3.20 -6.63 -30.24
C LEU A 111 4.14 -7.62 -30.96
N LEU A 112 5.18 -8.05 -30.25
CA LEU A 112 6.15 -9.03 -30.75
C LEU A 112 6.31 -10.19 -29.76
N ASN A 113 5.96 -11.41 -30.19
CA ASN A 113 6.16 -12.64 -29.37
C ASN A 113 7.60 -13.13 -29.47
N MET A 114 8.52 -12.38 -28.88
CA MET A 114 9.95 -12.67 -28.85
C MET A 114 10.63 -11.95 -27.67
N GLY A 115 11.76 -12.48 -27.21
CA GLY A 115 12.61 -11.81 -26.22
C GLY A 115 13.61 -10.85 -26.86
N LEU A 116 14.19 -9.97 -26.05
CA LEU A 116 15.30 -9.10 -26.44
C LEU A 116 16.64 -9.73 -25.99
N ALA A 117 17.64 -9.71 -26.86
CA ALA A 117 18.96 -10.27 -26.59
C ALA A 117 20.06 -9.54 -27.38
N SER A 118 21.33 -9.92 -27.15
CA SER A 118 22.49 -9.33 -27.84
C SER A 118 22.62 -9.78 -29.31
N ALA A 119 22.00 -10.91 -29.67
CA ALA A 119 21.97 -11.46 -31.01
C ALA A 119 20.60 -12.10 -31.34
N ASN A 120 20.31 -12.21 -32.64
CA ASN A 120 19.14 -12.94 -33.11
C ASN A 120 19.32 -14.44 -32.86
N GLY A 121 18.27 -15.11 -32.40
CA GLY A 121 18.33 -16.53 -32.12
C GLY A 121 17.05 -17.06 -31.49
N THR A 122 17.21 -18.05 -30.62
CA THR A 122 16.11 -18.70 -29.93
C THR A 122 16.49 -18.90 -28.47
N MET A 123 15.56 -18.61 -27.57
CA MET A 123 15.62 -18.96 -26.15
C MET A 123 14.58 -20.03 -25.80
N LYS A 124 14.66 -20.60 -24.60
CA LYS A 124 13.61 -21.47 -24.07
C LYS A 124 12.80 -20.71 -23.04
N VAL A 125 11.49 -20.66 -23.24
CA VAL A 125 10.54 -20.18 -22.23
C VAL A 125 10.01 -21.40 -21.48
N PRO A 126 10.07 -21.45 -20.14
CA PRO A 126 9.59 -22.60 -19.38
C PRO A 126 8.09 -22.82 -19.58
N ASP A 127 7.64 -24.07 -19.43
CA ASP A 127 6.22 -24.40 -19.48
C ASP A 127 5.57 -23.97 -18.15
N ILE A 128 4.68 -22.98 -18.22
CA ILE A 128 4.06 -22.35 -17.04
C ILE A 128 2.61 -22.84 -16.90
N ASP A 129 2.26 -23.32 -15.70
CA ASP A 129 0.87 -23.59 -15.36
C ASP A 129 0.16 -22.31 -14.89
N TYR A 130 -0.56 -21.69 -15.81
CA TYR A 130 -1.35 -20.49 -15.59
C TYR A 130 -2.60 -20.70 -14.72
N GLY A 131 -2.86 -21.93 -14.23
CA GLY A 131 -3.92 -22.23 -13.28
C GLY A 131 -3.50 -22.16 -11.80
N LEU A 132 -2.22 -21.96 -11.51
CA LEU A 132 -1.68 -21.84 -10.16
C LEU A 132 -1.43 -20.38 -9.79
N ASP A 133 -1.60 -20.04 -8.51
CA ASP A 133 -1.28 -18.69 -8.02
C ASP A 133 0.23 -18.47 -8.06
N ALA A 134 0.68 -17.49 -8.86
CA ALA A 134 2.09 -17.16 -9.06
C ALA A 134 2.26 -15.70 -9.48
N ASP A 135 3.50 -15.20 -9.49
CA ASP A 135 3.88 -14.00 -10.24
C ASP A 135 4.44 -14.44 -11.60
N PHE A 136 3.62 -14.29 -12.64
CA PHE A 136 4.00 -14.71 -13.99
C PHE A 136 4.96 -13.72 -14.67
N GLY A 137 5.17 -12.53 -14.08
CA GLY A 137 6.23 -11.61 -14.50
C GLY A 137 7.61 -12.16 -14.15
N GLN A 138 7.79 -12.60 -12.90
CA GLN A 138 9.09 -12.97 -12.32
C GLN A 138 9.74 -14.28 -12.83
N VAL A 139 9.18 -14.91 -13.85
CA VAL A 139 9.69 -16.19 -14.35
C VAL A 139 11.00 -15.97 -15.11
N SER A 140 12.12 -16.25 -14.45
CA SER A 140 13.46 -16.21 -15.05
C SER A 140 13.53 -17.14 -16.26
N LEU A 141 14.05 -16.60 -17.37
CA LEU A 141 14.22 -17.34 -18.62
C LEU A 141 15.65 -17.90 -18.79
N ILE A 142 16.50 -17.77 -17.77
CA ILE A 142 17.94 -18.08 -17.81
C ILE A 142 18.28 -19.46 -17.20
N ASP A 143 17.34 -20.12 -16.53
CA ASP A 143 17.59 -21.43 -15.92
C ASP A 143 17.74 -22.54 -16.97
N GLY A 144 18.97 -22.76 -17.42
CA GLY A 144 19.40 -23.86 -18.31
C GLY A 144 19.23 -25.27 -17.74
N ARG A 145 18.49 -25.44 -16.63
CA ARG A 145 18.18 -26.74 -15.99
C ARG A 145 16.71 -27.14 -16.10
N ALA A 146 15.82 -26.34 -16.68
CA ALA A 146 14.46 -26.81 -16.95
C ALA A 146 14.50 -27.96 -17.97
N ALA A 147 14.16 -29.17 -17.53
CA ALA A 147 13.88 -30.30 -18.41
C ALA A 147 12.52 -30.07 -19.12
N GLY A 148 12.47 -29.08 -20.02
CA GLY A 148 11.23 -28.63 -20.68
C GLY A 148 11.37 -27.23 -21.30
N GLY A 149 10.27 -26.68 -21.83
CA GLY A 149 10.19 -25.31 -22.34
C GLY A 149 10.00 -25.16 -23.85
N THR A 150 9.27 -24.12 -24.24
CA THR A 150 8.93 -23.78 -25.62
C THR A 150 10.02 -22.91 -26.25
N PRO A 151 10.62 -23.35 -27.39
CA PRO A 151 11.55 -22.52 -28.15
C PRO A 151 10.85 -21.23 -28.63
N THR A 152 11.41 -20.09 -28.25
CA THR A 152 10.85 -18.76 -28.52
C THR A 152 11.92 -17.88 -29.15
N PRO A 153 11.62 -17.13 -30.23
CA PRO A 153 12.60 -16.26 -30.86
C PRO A 153 13.14 -15.21 -29.89
N VAL A 154 14.41 -14.84 -30.07
CA VAL A 154 14.99 -13.62 -29.50
C VAL A 154 15.57 -12.76 -30.60
N VAL A 155 15.52 -11.45 -30.40
CA VAL A 155 15.96 -10.47 -31.39
C VAL A 155 16.91 -9.45 -30.79
N ARG A 156 17.90 -9.08 -31.58
CA ARG A 156 18.72 -7.89 -31.37
C ARG A 156 17.89 -6.66 -31.74
N LEU A 157 17.65 -5.75 -30.79
CA LEU A 157 16.82 -4.57 -31.03
C LEU A 157 17.32 -3.73 -32.22
N ASP A 158 18.64 -3.55 -32.36
CA ASP A 158 19.23 -2.82 -33.49
C ASP A 158 18.95 -3.48 -34.87
N SER A 159 18.49 -4.73 -34.91
CA SER A 159 18.18 -5.44 -36.17
C SER A 159 16.77 -5.12 -36.69
N LEU A 160 15.92 -4.49 -35.87
CA LEU A 160 14.57 -4.10 -36.29
C LEU A 160 14.55 -2.89 -37.22
N GLY A 161 15.68 -2.18 -37.35
CA GLY A 161 15.79 -1.03 -38.24
C GLY A 161 14.85 0.13 -37.85
N LEU A 162 14.61 0.32 -36.55
CA LEU A 162 13.80 1.43 -36.06
C LEU A 162 14.45 2.77 -36.50
N PRO A 163 13.69 3.72 -37.05
CA PRO A 163 14.25 4.99 -37.54
C PRO A 163 14.67 5.94 -36.40
N ARG A 164 14.19 5.67 -35.19
CA ARG A 164 14.48 6.39 -33.95
C ARG A 164 14.15 5.53 -32.74
N LEU A 165 14.68 5.89 -31.59
CA LEU A 165 14.31 5.36 -30.28
C LEU A 165 14.31 6.52 -29.28
N ASP A 166 13.18 6.72 -28.59
CA ASP A 166 13.00 7.83 -27.66
C ASP A 166 12.86 7.36 -26.21
N PHE A 167 12.30 6.17 -26.02
CA PHE A 167 12.14 5.53 -24.72
C PHE A 167 12.35 4.02 -24.83
N LEU A 168 13.09 3.45 -23.89
CA LEU A 168 13.37 2.01 -23.79
C LEU A 168 13.14 1.56 -22.34
N LYS A 169 12.12 0.74 -22.11
CA LYS A 169 11.92 0.04 -20.83
C LYS A 169 12.41 -1.40 -20.94
N LEU A 170 13.18 -1.86 -19.94
CA LEU A 170 13.69 -3.22 -19.84
C LEU A 170 13.42 -3.77 -18.44
N ASP A 171 12.52 -4.74 -18.39
CA ASP A 171 12.19 -5.53 -17.22
C ASP A 171 11.94 -6.94 -17.77
N ILE A 172 13.04 -7.68 -17.96
CA ILE A 172 13.09 -8.92 -18.74
C ILE A 172 13.78 -10.03 -17.95
N GLU A 173 13.67 -9.94 -16.63
CA GLU A 173 13.95 -10.98 -15.67
C GLU A 173 15.38 -11.54 -15.71
N GLY A 174 16.38 -10.66 -15.92
CA GLY A 174 17.81 -10.97 -15.87
C GLY A 174 18.53 -10.86 -17.23
N MET A 175 17.79 -10.56 -18.30
CA MET A 175 18.32 -10.42 -19.66
C MET A 175 18.65 -8.95 -20.02
N GLU A 176 18.57 -8.02 -19.08
CA GLU A 176 18.63 -6.57 -19.34
C GLU A 176 19.97 -6.19 -19.98
N ILE A 177 21.10 -6.72 -19.50
CA ILE A 177 22.42 -6.46 -20.09
C ILE A 177 22.52 -6.99 -21.53
N GLU A 178 21.96 -8.16 -21.81
CA GLU A 178 21.95 -8.72 -23.15
C GLU A 178 21.08 -7.89 -24.11
N ALA A 179 19.91 -7.42 -23.65
CA ALA A 179 19.07 -6.51 -24.42
C ALA A 179 19.74 -5.16 -24.68
N LEU A 180 20.42 -4.58 -23.68
CA LEU A 180 21.20 -3.33 -23.83
C LEU A 180 22.33 -3.48 -24.85
N ARG A 181 23.07 -4.60 -24.82
CA ARG A 181 24.07 -4.94 -25.85
C ARG A 181 23.42 -5.04 -27.23
N GLY A 182 22.23 -5.61 -27.30
CA GLY A 182 21.46 -5.73 -28.54
C GLY A 182 20.90 -4.40 -29.08
N ALA A 183 20.76 -3.39 -28.22
CA ALA A 183 20.25 -2.05 -28.51
C ALA A 183 21.36 -0.98 -28.62
N ARG A 184 22.64 -1.38 -28.55
CA ARG A 184 23.77 -0.45 -28.41
C ARG A 184 23.77 0.64 -29.49
N ARG A 185 23.56 0.29 -30.76
CA ARG A 185 23.59 1.31 -31.84
C ARG A 185 22.45 2.31 -31.71
N LEU A 186 21.23 1.83 -31.41
CA LEU A 186 20.08 2.71 -31.20
C LEU A 186 20.29 3.66 -30.02
N ILE A 187 20.88 3.16 -28.93
CA ILE A 187 21.20 3.97 -27.73
C ILE A 187 22.24 5.05 -28.07
N GLU A 188 23.35 4.67 -28.71
CA GLU A 188 24.41 5.61 -29.11
C GLU A 188 23.90 6.67 -30.11
N THR A 189 23.00 6.28 -31.01
CA THR A 189 22.53 7.14 -32.10
C THR A 189 21.41 8.09 -31.66
N HIS A 190 20.47 7.61 -30.85
CA HIS A 190 19.24 8.35 -30.54
C HIS A 190 19.16 8.87 -29.11
N LEU A 191 20.07 8.42 -28.23
CA LEU A 191 20.11 8.79 -26.82
C LEU A 191 18.70 8.73 -26.18
N PRO A 192 18.05 7.55 -26.15
CA PRO A 192 16.72 7.41 -25.56
C PRO A 192 16.76 7.55 -24.04
N TRP A 193 15.62 7.89 -23.45
CA TRP A 193 15.39 7.64 -22.03
C TRP A 193 15.33 6.12 -21.80
N CYS A 194 16.03 5.60 -20.80
CA CYS A 194 15.97 4.18 -20.47
C CYS A 194 15.46 3.95 -19.05
N TRP A 195 14.46 3.09 -18.90
CA TRP A 195 13.95 2.60 -17.62
C TRP A 195 14.35 1.13 -17.48
N ILE A 196 15.21 0.80 -16.52
CA ILE A 196 15.86 -0.52 -16.47
C ILE A 196 15.72 -1.10 -15.06
N GLU A 197 15.14 -2.30 -14.97
CA GLU A 197 15.14 -3.07 -13.72
C GLU A 197 16.57 -3.52 -13.41
N TYR A 198 17.11 -3.15 -12.25
CA TYR A 198 18.45 -3.51 -11.81
C TYR A 198 18.46 -4.60 -10.74
N TRP A 199 17.30 -4.98 -10.20
CA TRP A 199 17.16 -5.92 -9.08
C TRP A 199 17.98 -7.22 -9.23
N LYS A 200 17.99 -7.82 -10.42
CA LYS A 200 18.67 -9.10 -10.65
C LYS A 200 20.13 -8.99 -11.08
N ILE A 201 20.53 -7.85 -11.63
CA ILE A 201 21.81 -7.68 -12.32
C ILE A 201 22.72 -6.62 -11.69
N GLY A 202 22.20 -5.84 -10.74
CA GLY A 202 22.88 -4.71 -10.11
C GLY A 202 23.00 -3.49 -11.01
N GLU A 203 23.31 -2.34 -10.39
CA GLU A 203 23.39 -1.05 -11.07
C GLU A 203 24.67 -0.89 -11.91
N ALA A 204 25.82 -1.33 -11.38
CA ALA A 204 27.11 -1.10 -12.01
C ALA A 204 27.21 -1.72 -13.42
N PRO A 205 26.71 -2.94 -13.68
CA PRO A 205 26.67 -3.48 -15.03
C PRO A 205 25.85 -2.64 -15.99
N ILE A 206 24.71 -2.08 -15.55
CA ILE A 206 23.87 -1.19 -16.36
C ILE A 206 24.63 0.09 -16.68
N ILE A 207 25.16 0.79 -15.67
CA ILE A 207 25.89 2.05 -15.84
C ILE A 207 27.07 1.87 -16.81
N ASN A 208 27.81 0.76 -16.71
CA ASN A 208 28.92 0.44 -17.60
C ASN A 208 28.49 0.29 -19.07
N THR A 209 27.24 -0.07 -19.37
CA THR A 209 26.74 -0.13 -20.76
C THR A 209 26.54 1.25 -21.39
N PHE A 210 26.56 2.33 -20.60
CA PHE A 210 26.44 3.71 -21.07
C PHE A 210 27.78 4.46 -21.04
N THR A 211 28.89 3.79 -20.72
CA THR A 211 30.23 4.40 -20.74
C THR A 211 30.52 5.06 -22.09
N GLY A 212 30.99 6.31 -22.01
CA GLY A 212 31.26 7.16 -23.17
C GLY A 212 30.04 7.92 -23.71
N LEU A 213 28.86 7.75 -23.11
CA LEU A 213 27.64 8.48 -23.45
C LEU A 213 27.27 9.48 -22.36
N ASP A 214 26.61 10.57 -22.76
CA ASP A 214 26.24 11.68 -21.88
C ASP A 214 24.90 11.39 -21.16
N TYR A 215 24.97 10.55 -20.11
CA TYR A 215 23.83 10.11 -19.30
C TYR A 215 24.00 10.44 -17.81
N THR A 216 22.87 10.73 -17.15
CA THR A 216 22.74 10.78 -15.70
C THR A 216 21.85 9.65 -15.21
N PHE A 217 22.14 9.04 -14.06
CA PHE A 217 21.41 7.88 -13.53
C PHE A 217 20.70 8.19 -12.22
N TYR A 218 19.45 7.76 -12.11
CA TYR A 218 18.61 7.95 -10.92
C TYR A 218 18.04 6.62 -10.46
N ARG A 219 18.15 6.35 -9.15
CA ARG A 219 17.33 5.32 -8.51
C ARG A 219 15.92 5.88 -8.34
N VAL A 220 14.95 5.27 -9.02
CA VAL A 220 13.55 5.70 -8.88
C VAL A 220 12.90 5.01 -7.70
N ASP A 221 13.26 3.75 -7.47
CA ASP A 221 12.85 2.94 -6.33
C ASP A 221 13.93 1.88 -6.01
N ALA A 222 13.58 0.83 -5.29
CA ALA A 222 14.49 -0.25 -4.90
C ALA A 222 14.82 -1.26 -6.03
N LEU A 223 14.13 -1.17 -7.17
CA LEU A 223 14.20 -2.12 -8.28
C LEU A 223 14.62 -1.45 -9.60
N ASN A 224 14.30 -0.17 -9.79
CA ASN A 224 14.35 0.51 -11.08
C ASN A 224 15.36 1.66 -11.15
N LEU A 225 16.13 1.67 -12.24
CA LEU A 225 17.05 2.74 -12.61
C LEU A 225 16.51 3.52 -13.81
N LEU A 226 16.46 4.85 -13.69
CA LEU A 226 16.19 5.75 -14.81
C LEU A 226 17.51 6.31 -15.34
N CYS A 227 17.84 5.98 -16.59
CA CYS A 227 18.98 6.50 -17.33
C CYS A 227 18.52 7.67 -18.21
N VAL A 228 19.00 8.86 -17.88
CA VAL A 228 18.56 10.14 -18.45
C VAL A 228 19.61 10.67 -19.42
N PRO A 229 19.30 10.82 -20.72
CA PRO A 229 20.21 11.46 -21.67
C PRO A 229 20.29 12.96 -21.42
N ASN A 230 21.44 13.46 -20.97
CA ASN A 230 21.63 14.88 -20.61
C ASN A 230 21.28 15.85 -21.74
N PRO A 231 21.57 15.58 -23.03
CA PRO A 231 21.19 16.49 -24.12
C PRO A 231 19.68 16.65 -24.32
N ARG A 232 18.86 15.74 -23.79
CA ARG A 232 17.39 15.75 -23.92
C ARG A 232 16.68 16.07 -22.62
N TRP A 233 17.44 16.32 -21.55
CA TRP A 233 16.88 16.54 -20.22
C TRP A 233 16.64 18.03 -19.94
N ASP A 234 15.36 18.42 -19.94
CA ASP A 234 14.93 19.73 -19.46
C ASP A 234 14.52 19.65 -17.98
N ARG A 235 15.41 20.11 -17.10
CA ARG A 235 15.20 20.16 -15.64
C ARG A 235 14.03 21.05 -15.21
N GLN A 236 13.57 21.96 -16.07
CA GLN A 236 12.40 22.80 -15.77
C GLN A 236 11.09 22.10 -16.08
N ARG A 237 11.11 21.04 -16.90
CA ARG A 237 9.91 20.30 -17.32
C ARG A 237 9.74 18.98 -16.60
N LEU A 238 10.83 18.28 -16.25
CA LEU A 238 10.78 16.99 -15.54
C LEU A 238 11.34 17.11 -14.12
N PHE A 239 10.52 16.79 -13.12
CA PHE A 239 10.98 16.62 -11.75
C PHE A 239 11.32 15.14 -11.50
N ILE A 240 12.59 14.86 -11.19
CA ILE A 240 13.04 13.52 -10.78
C ILE A 240 13.42 13.63 -9.30
N SER A 241 12.76 12.86 -8.44
CA SER A 241 13.08 12.81 -7.01
C SER A 241 14.36 12.00 -6.78
N GLY A 242 15.26 12.50 -5.92
CA GLY A 242 16.49 11.81 -5.52
C GLY A 242 17.76 12.45 -6.09
N GLU A 243 18.90 12.15 -5.45
CA GLU A 243 20.22 12.58 -5.93
C GLU A 243 20.71 11.65 -7.04
N PRO A 244 21.36 12.19 -8.10
CA PRO A 244 21.94 11.36 -9.16
C PRO A 244 23.07 10.49 -8.61
N LEU A 245 23.23 9.30 -9.19
CA LEU A 245 24.32 8.39 -8.82
C LEU A 245 25.68 8.99 -9.22
N ALA A 246 26.64 8.94 -8.30
CA ALA A 246 28.02 9.32 -8.57
C ALA A 246 28.67 8.28 -9.50
N VAL A 247 28.93 8.65 -10.75
CA VAL A 247 29.68 7.82 -11.69
C VAL A 247 31.17 8.12 -11.49
N ALA A 248 31.94 7.13 -11.01
CA ALA A 248 33.39 7.29 -10.90
C ALA A 248 34.01 7.41 -12.30
N SER A 249 34.68 8.53 -12.59
CA SER A 249 35.39 8.70 -13.86
C SER A 249 36.62 7.78 -13.89
N THR A 250 36.57 6.70 -14.65
CA THR A 250 37.75 5.86 -14.89
C THR A 250 38.43 6.30 -16.19
N CYS A 251 39.43 7.17 -16.06
CA CYS A 251 40.47 7.34 -17.08
C CYS A 251 41.59 6.32 -16.81
N GLU A 252 41.80 5.38 -17.75
CA GLU A 252 42.96 4.46 -17.91
C GLU A 252 43.27 3.54 -16.68
N SER A 253 43.65 2.26 -16.77
CA SER A 253 44.37 1.46 -17.76
C SER A 253 44.16 -0.05 -17.50
N ASP A 254 44.56 -0.82 -18.51
CA ASP A 254 44.96 -2.24 -18.50
C ASP A 254 43.91 -3.37 -18.55
N ALA A 255 43.84 -3.92 -19.77
CA ALA A 255 43.25 -5.18 -20.13
C ALA A 255 44.00 -6.36 -19.49
N THR A 256 43.30 -7.13 -18.66
CA THR A 256 43.28 -8.60 -18.68
C THR A 256 42.16 -9.07 -17.77
N HIS A 257 41.01 -9.50 -18.31
CA HIS A 257 40.03 -10.28 -17.55
C HIS A 257 39.75 -11.59 -18.28
N ALA A 258 40.18 -12.68 -17.64
CA ALA A 258 39.73 -14.04 -17.91
C ALA A 258 38.20 -14.13 -17.71
N PRO A 259 37.51 -15.07 -18.37
CA PRO A 259 36.06 -15.19 -18.23
C PRO A 259 35.69 -15.52 -16.78
N PRO A 260 34.63 -14.92 -16.20
CA PRO A 260 34.18 -15.32 -14.88
C PRO A 260 33.60 -16.73 -14.96
N THR A 261 34.27 -17.65 -14.29
CA THR A 261 33.80 -18.98 -13.94
C THR A 261 32.85 -18.90 -12.75
N ASP A 262 31.80 -19.73 -12.82
CA ASP A 262 30.81 -20.08 -11.80
C ASP A 262 29.78 -19.02 -11.35
N VAL A 263 28.53 -19.27 -11.79
CA VAL A 263 27.28 -18.55 -11.47
C VAL A 263 26.66 -19.05 -10.16
N ASP A 264 27.43 -19.72 -9.29
CA ASP A 264 26.88 -20.39 -8.07
C ASP A 264 27.08 -19.57 -6.77
N ALA A 265 27.55 -18.32 -6.84
CA ALA A 265 27.91 -17.55 -5.65
C ALA A 265 26.83 -16.62 -5.07
N ASP A 266 25.70 -16.37 -5.75
CA ASP A 266 24.83 -15.22 -5.40
C ASP A 266 23.49 -15.58 -4.70
N ILE A 267 23.48 -16.63 -3.89
CA ILE A 267 22.30 -17.02 -3.08
C ILE A 267 22.34 -16.39 -1.67
N ASP A 268 23.50 -15.92 -1.22
CA ASP A 268 23.74 -15.47 0.17
C ASP A 268 24.30 -14.03 0.29
N ALA A 269 24.18 -13.22 -0.77
CA ALA A 269 24.48 -11.80 -0.68
C ALA A 269 23.58 -11.10 0.37
N PRO A 270 24.10 -10.10 1.11
CA PRO A 270 23.34 -9.35 2.10
C PRO A 270 22.04 -8.76 1.54
N GLU A 271 22.11 -8.15 0.36
CA GLU A 271 21.00 -7.52 -0.36
C GLU A 271 19.94 -8.56 -0.71
N THR A 272 20.36 -9.72 -1.21
CA THR A 272 19.48 -10.88 -1.47
C THR A 272 18.75 -11.34 -0.20
N SER A 273 19.41 -11.26 0.97
CA SER A 273 18.77 -11.60 2.25
C SER A 273 17.79 -10.53 2.73
N TRP A 274 18.14 -9.24 2.64
CA TRP A 274 17.25 -8.12 2.95
C TRP A 274 15.94 -8.20 2.15
N ASN A 275 16.10 -8.40 0.85
CA ASN A 275 15.02 -8.47 -0.12
C ASN A 275 14.10 -9.67 0.09
N ARG A 276 14.66 -10.86 0.32
CA ARG A 276 13.88 -12.04 0.68
C ARG A 276 13.16 -11.86 2.02
N ALA A 277 13.75 -11.13 2.97
CA ALA A 277 13.09 -10.82 4.23
C ALA A 277 11.80 -10.02 3.99
N LEU A 278 11.88 -8.96 3.18
CA LEU A 278 10.72 -8.15 2.79
C LEU A 278 9.64 -8.96 2.05
N ASP A 279 10.04 -9.86 1.15
CA ASP A 279 9.11 -10.75 0.44
C ASP A 279 8.38 -11.70 1.41
N HIS A 280 9.10 -12.35 2.33
CA HIS A 280 8.49 -13.17 3.38
C HIS A 280 7.57 -12.35 4.31
N GLU A 281 7.95 -11.11 4.65
CA GLU A 281 7.08 -10.21 5.40
C GLU A 281 5.78 -9.85 4.67
N SER A 282 5.85 -9.69 3.34
CA SER A 282 4.68 -9.37 2.52
C SER A 282 3.63 -10.49 2.57
N ARG A 283 4.10 -11.73 2.72
CA ARG A 283 3.32 -12.97 2.84
C ARG A 283 3.00 -13.38 4.29
N CYS A 284 3.44 -12.58 5.27
CA CYS A 284 3.32 -12.87 6.71
C CYS A 284 4.03 -14.16 7.16
N GLU A 285 5.10 -14.56 6.47
CA GLU A 285 5.93 -15.73 6.81
C GLU A 285 7.02 -15.33 7.83
N TRP A 286 6.60 -14.88 9.02
CA TRP A 286 7.47 -14.18 9.98
C TRP A 286 8.73 -14.94 10.35
N GLY A 287 8.67 -16.26 10.52
CA GLY A 287 9.85 -17.07 10.83
C GLY A 287 10.92 -17.02 9.73
N HIS A 288 10.50 -17.06 8.46
CA HIS A 288 11.42 -16.95 7.33
C HIS A 288 11.97 -15.51 7.20
N ALA A 289 11.12 -14.50 7.39
CA ALA A 289 11.53 -13.10 7.39
C ALA A 289 12.58 -12.82 8.48
N ILE A 290 12.33 -13.26 9.72
CA ILE A 290 13.27 -13.12 10.85
C ILE A 290 14.60 -13.78 10.53
N ALA A 291 14.60 -15.02 10.01
CA ALA A 291 15.82 -15.73 9.65
C ALA A 291 16.63 -14.99 8.58
N ARG A 292 15.96 -14.36 7.61
CA ARG A 292 16.60 -13.55 6.57
C ARG A 292 17.16 -12.24 7.11
N TRP A 293 16.41 -11.52 7.94
CA TRP A 293 16.89 -10.32 8.62
C TRP A 293 18.10 -10.58 9.51
N GLN A 294 18.09 -11.67 10.26
CA GLN A 294 19.23 -12.08 11.08
C GLN A 294 20.49 -12.39 10.24
N ARG A 295 20.33 -12.94 9.04
CA ARG A 295 21.45 -13.19 8.11
C ARG A 295 21.99 -11.92 7.48
N ALA A 296 21.12 -10.95 7.18
CA ALA A 296 21.52 -9.66 6.62
C ALA A 296 22.31 -8.80 7.62
N ARG A 297 22.04 -8.96 8.92
CA ARG A 297 22.68 -8.19 10.00
C ARG A 297 24.20 -8.37 10.05
N GLY A 298 24.92 -7.26 10.20
CA GLY A 298 26.38 -7.21 10.32
C GLY A 298 27.13 -7.40 9.00
N ARG A 299 26.44 -7.40 7.86
CA ARG A 299 27.03 -7.66 6.53
C ARG A 299 27.08 -6.43 5.61
N GLY A 300 27.22 -5.23 6.18
CA GLY A 300 27.39 -3.98 5.41
C GLY A 300 26.10 -3.25 5.04
N LEU A 301 24.94 -3.76 5.47
CA LEU A 301 23.65 -3.10 5.37
C LEU A 301 23.35 -2.26 6.63
N ASP A 302 22.30 -1.43 6.56
CA ASP A 302 21.85 -0.61 7.68
C ASP A 302 21.30 -1.48 8.81
N ASP A 303 22.17 -1.83 9.76
CA ASP A 303 21.83 -2.67 10.90
C ASP A 303 20.80 -2.03 11.86
N ASP A 304 20.70 -0.70 11.89
CA ASP A 304 19.70 -0.01 12.71
C ASP A 304 18.31 -0.20 12.09
N ALA A 305 18.21 -0.06 10.77
CA ALA A 305 17.01 -0.40 10.04
C ALA A 305 16.65 -1.89 10.19
N ILE A 306 17.63 -2.80 10.12
CA ILE A 306 17.41 -4.24 10.34
C ILE A 306 16.89 -4.51 11.76
N ALA A 307 17.42 -3.84 12.78
CA ALA A 307 16.95 -4.02 14.15
C ALA A 307 15.50 -3.57 14.34
N LEU A 308 15.10 -2.46 13.71
CA LEU A 308 13.70 -2.02 13.71
C LEU A 308 12.79 -3.00 12.95
N GLN A 309 13.25 -3.56 11.82
CA GLN A 309 12.47 -4.56 11.09
C GLN A 309 12.36 -5.89 11.84
N LEU A 310 13.43 -6.34 12.49
CA LEU A 310 13.39 -7.49 13.40
C LEU A 310 12.41 -7.25 14.55
N ALA A 311 12.47 -6.08 15.19
CA ALA A 311 11.56 -5.70 16.25
C ALA A 311 10.10 -5.80 15.79
N SER A 312 9.79 -5.24 14.62
CA SER A 312 8.48 -5.34 13.96
C SER A 312 8.06 -6.79 13.69
N CYS A 313 8.94 -7.59 13.06
CA CYS A 313 8.68 -8.99 12.72
C CYS A 313 8.39 -9.86 13.96
N TYR A 314 9.18 -9.72 15.02
CA TYR A 314 8.95 -10.40 16.29
C TYR A 314 7.62 -9.99 16.93
N GLY A 315 7.25 -8.71 16.85
CA GLY A 315 5.94 -8.25 17.26
C GLY A 315 4.80 -8.95 16.52
N PHE A 316 4.92 -9.14 15.20
CA PHE A 316 3.91 -9.84 14.40
C PHE A 316 3.94 -11.37 14.54
N SER A 317 5.10 -11.98 14.85
CA SER A 317 5.21 -13.42 15.13
C SER A 317 4.63 -13.82 16.49
N GLY A 318 4.29 -12.85 17.35
CA GLY A 318 3.78 -13.09 18.70
C GLY A 318 4.90 -13.22 19.74
N GLU A 319 6.11 -12.74 19.44
CA GLU A 319 7.29 -12.77 20.31
C GLU A 319 7.73 -11.35 20.70
N PRO A 320 6.87 -10.53 21.33
CA PRO A 320 7.17 -9.11 21.55
C PRO A 320 8.42 -8.87 22.40
N ASP A 321 8.77 -9.78 23.32
CA ASP A 321 10.00 -9.66 24.12
C ASP A 321 11.27 -9.85 23.29
N ALA A 322 11.26 -10.73 22.28
CA ALA A 322 12.36 -10.84 21.32
C ALA A 322 12.48 -9.57 20.47
N GLY A 323 11.35 -8.93 20.16
CA GLY A 323 11.35 -7.62 19.51
C GLY A 323 11.94 -6.52 20.40
N LEU A 324 11.63 -6.52 21.70
CA LEU A 324 12.22 -5.59 22.66
C LEU A 324 13.73 -5.80 22.79
N ALA A 325 14.19 -7.05 22.78
CA ALA A 325 15.62 -7.39 22.76
C ALA A 325 16.31 -6.89 21.48
N ALA A 326 15.64 -6.91 20.33
CA ALA A 326 16.19 -6.34 19.10
C ALA A 326 16.43 -4.82 19.22
N LEU A 327 15.62 -4.11 20.00
CA LEU A 327 15.79 -2.68 20.27
C LEU A 327 16.94 -2.35 21.23
N GLU A 328 17.51 -3.33 21.94
CA GLU A 328 18.69 -3.12 22.81
C GLU A 328 19.92 -2.69 22.02
N ARG A 329 19.95 -2.94 20.70
CA ARG A 329 20.99 -2.45 19.78
C ARG A 329 21.20 -0.93 19.92
N PHE A 330 20.13 -0.19 20.15
CA PHE A 330 20.18 1.27 20.24
C PHE A 330 20.72 1.76 21.60
N GLY A 331 21.02 0.86 22.54
CA GLY A 331 21.54 1.21 23.86
C GLY A 331 20.54 2.03 24.67
N ASP A 332 21.05 3.03 25.39
CA ASP A 332 20.24 3.97 26.15
C ASP A 332 19.51 4.95 25.21
N PRO A 333 18.16 4.94 25.16
CA PRO A 333 17.40 5.86 24.32
C PRO A 333 17.73 7.34 24.59
N ALA A 334 18.11 7.70 25.82
CA ALA A 334 18.47 9.07 26.18
C ALA A 334 19.77 9.56 25.52
N ALA A 335 20.60 8.65 25.01
CA ALA A 335 21.82 8.98 24.28
C ALA A 335 21.60 9.10 22.76
N LEU A 336 20.44 8.68 22.25
CA LEU A 336 20.12 8.73 20.82
C LEU A 336 19.76 10.15 20.36
N PRO A 337 20.04 10.49 19.08
CA PRO A 337 19.44 11.65 18.43
C PRO A 337 17.91 11.63 18.53
N ASP A 338 17.32 12.81 18.68
CA ASP A 338 15.90 12.99 18.92
C ASP A 338 15.00 12.19 17.94
N ALA A 339 15.21 12.37 16.62
CA ALA A 339 14.41 11.64 15.64
C ALA A 339 14.54 10.11 15.77
N GLN A 340 15.74 9.60 16.05
CA GLN A 340 15.96 8.16 16.23
C GLN A 340 15.34 7.64 17.52
N ARG A 341 15.50 8.37 18.63
CA ARG A 341 14.85 8.09 19.92
C ARG A 341 13.34 7.96 19.75
N GLY A 342 12.74 8.92 19.06
CA GLY A 342 11.30 8.96 18.81
C GLY A 342 10.79 7.69 18.14
N HIS A 343 11.46 7.23 17.07
CA HIS A 343 11.10 6.01 16.35
C HIS A 343 11.32 4.74 17.18
N VAL A 344 12.43 4.65 17.92
CA VAL A 344 12.72 3.51 18.80
C VAL A 344 11.68 3.39 19.91
N GLU A 345 11.32 4.50 20.55
CA GLU A 345 10.31 4.51 21.62
C GLU A 345 8.89 4.24 21.09
N LEU A 346 8.58 4.64 19.85
CA LEU A 346 7.33 4.26 19.20
C LEU A 346 7.26 2.74 18.95
N ALA A 347 8.34 2.16 18.40
CA ALA A 347 8.45 0.72 18.20
C ALA A 347 8.36 -0.05 19.53
N ARG A 348 9.05 0.45 20.57
CA ARG A 348 9.01 -0.09 21.94
C ARG A 348 7.59 -0.07 22.50
N SER A 349 6.87 1.04 22.37
CA SER A 349 5.47 1.16 22.78
C SER A 349 4.59 0.09 22.12
N ALA A 350 4.69 -0.06 20.80
CA ALA A 350 3.90 -1.05 20.07
C ALA A 350 4.18 -2.49 20.56
N LEU A 351 5.43 -2.83 20.84
CA LEU A 351 5.81 -4.14 21.37
C LEU A 351 5.31 -4.37 22.80
N LEU A 352 5.41 -3.36 23.66
CA LEU A 352 4.91 -3.41 25.03
C LEU A 352 3.38 -3.58 25.06
N LEU A 353 2.65 -2.94 24.16
CA LEU A 353 1.21 -3.18 23.99
C LEU A 353 0.91 -4.62 23.61
N ARG A 354 1.67 -5.20 22.66
CA ARG A 354 1.53 -6.62 22.27
C ARG A 354 1.86 -7.58 23.41
N ALA A 355 2.79 -7.20 24.28
CA ALA A 355 3.15 -7.95 25.49
C ALA A 355 2.15 -7.74 26.66
N GLY A 356 1.13 -6.87 26.49
CA GLY A 356 0.17 -6.54 27.55
C GLY A 356 0.72 -5.61 28.64
N ARG A 357 1.93 -5.06 28.48
CA ARG A 357 2.65 -4.17 29.41
C ARG A 357 2.24 -2.70 29.22
N ARG A 358 0.96 -2.40 29.47
CA ARG A 358 0.31 -1.12 29.11
C ARG A 358 0.94 0.11 29.77
N ASP A 359 1.32 0.04 31.04
CA ASP A 359 1.92 1.20 31.75
C ASP A 359 3.30 1.56 31.18
N GLU A 360 4.09 0.55 30.82
CA GLU A 360 5.39 0.74 30.17
C GLU A 360 5.21 1.30 28.76
N ALA A 361 4.23 0.78 28.00
CA ALA A 361 3.89 1.32 26.69
C ALA A 361 3.47 2.79 26.76
N GLY A 362 2.72 3.17 27.80
CA GLY A 362 2.34 4.56 28.07
C GLY A 362 3.55 5.47 28.23
N ARG A 363 4.56 5.05 29.02
CA ARG A 363 5.81 5.80 29.18
C ARG A 363 6.60 5.94 27.88
N ALA A 364 6.77 4.84 27.14
CA ALA A 364 7.44 4.86 25.84
C ALA A 364 6.74 5.77 24.82
N THR A 365 5.41 5.81 24.87
CA THR A 365 4.61 6.68 23.99
C THR A 365 4.82 8.15 24.31
N ILE A 366 4.76 8.53 25.58
CA ILE A 366 5.03 9.91 26.00
C ILE A 366 6.45 10.32 25.60
N ALA A 367 7.43 9.40 25.74
CA ALA A 367 8.82 9.65 25.33
C ALA A 367 8.95 9.86 23.81
N SER A 368 8.22 9.09 23.00
CA SER A 368 8.17 9.26 21.55
C SER A 368 7.51 10.59 21.14
N GLU A 369 6.37 10.91 21.75
CA GLU A 369 5.58 12.11 21.47
C GLU A 369 6.29 13.42 21.80
N ASN A 370 7.07 13.40 22.88
CA ASN A 370 7.91 14.52 23.29
C ASN A 370 8.92 14.92 22.21
N VAL A 371 9.22 14.02 21.28
CA VAL A 371 10.22 14.27 20.26
C VAL A 371 9.61 14.38 18.87
N LEU A 372 8.90 13.35 18.41
CA LEU A 372 8.37 13.30 17.04
C LEU A 372 7.28 14.35 16.83
N THR A 373 6.24 14.32 17.65
CA THR A 373 5.08 15.21 17.51
C THR A 373 5.44 16.65 17.83
N ALA A 374 6.25 16.87 18.87
CA ALA A 374 6.73 18.22 19.21
C ALA A 374 7.47 18.87 18.04
N ALA A 375 8.41 18.14 17.43
CA ALA A 375 9.14 18.62 16.26
C ALA A 375 8.24 18.82 15.03
N GLN A 376 7.34 17.86 14.76
CA GLN A 376 6.45 17.91 13.59
C GLN A 376 5.52 19.15 13.61
N PHE A 377 5.00 19.51 14.78
CA PHE A 377 4.01 20.59 14.91
C PHE A 377 4.59 21.88 15.50
N GLY A 378 5.91 21.95 15.72
CA GLY A 378 6.58 23.12 16.28
C GLY A 378 6.12 23.46 17.70
N LEU A 379 5.81 22.45 18.50
CA LEU A 379 5.23 22.62 19.84
C LEU A 379 6.31 22.56 20.93
N PRO A 380 6.21 23.41 21.98
CA PRO A 380 7.16 23.45 23.07
C PRO A 380 7.10 22.18 23.94
N THR A 381 8.18 21.42 24.01
CA THR A 381 8.27 20.14 24.73
C THR A 381 7.96 20.28 26.23
N GLU A 382 8.30 21.42 26.84
CA GLU A 382 8.03 21.71 28.24
C GLU A 382 6.53 21.86 28.58
N ARG A 383 5.68 22.04 27.55
CA ARG A 383 4.22 22.11 27.70
C ARG A 383 3.52 20.81 27.35
N LEU A 384 4.26 19.74 27.05
CA LEU A 384 3.66 18.42 26.83
C LEU A 384 2.93 17.97 28.10
N TYR A 385 1.66 17.63 27.94
CA TYR A 385 0.88 16.99 28.99
C TYR A 385 1.44 15.59 29.27
N ALA A 386 1.86 15.35 30.50
CA ALA A 386 2.37 14.08 31.00
C ALA A 386 1.73 13.73 32.35
N GLY A 387 0.51 14.23 32.61
CA GLY A 387 -0.25 13.97 33.84
C GLY A 387 -0.30 15.14 34.83
N GLN A 388 0.14 16.35 34.42
CA GLN A 388 0.04 17.55 35.24
C GLN A 388 -1.44 17.90 35.55
N PRO A 389 -1.75 18.61 36.66
CA PRO A 389 -3.13 19.03 36.94
C PRO A 389 -3.71 19.95 35.84
N LEU A 390 -4.89 19.60 35.32
CA LEU A 390 -5.57 20.36 34.24
C LEU A 390 -6.66 21.32 34.73
N ARG A 391 -6.97 21.36 36.04
CA ARG A 391 -8.03 22.22 36.58
C ARG A 391 -7.78 23.70 36.25
N GLY A 392 -8.71 24.31 35.52
CA GLY A 392 -8.61 25.71 35.09
C GLY A 392 -7.56 25.97 34.01
N LYS A 393 -7.01 24.93 33.37
CA LYS A 393 -6.02 25.03 32.30
C LYS A 393 -6.64 24.82 30.93
N ARG A 394 -5.99 25.35 29.90
CA ARG A 394 -6.36 25.15 28.49
C ARG A 394 -5.50 24.04 27.89
N LEU A 395 -6.14 23.01 27.35
CA LEU A 395 -5.47 21.88 26.73
C LEU A 395 -5.67 21.92 25.21
N LEU A 396 -4.55 21.88 24.47
CA LEU A 396 -4.55 21.64 23.02
C LEU A 396 -4.32 20.16 22.76
N VAL A 397 -5.29 19.49 22.12
CA VAL A 397 -5.13 18.11 21.66
C VAL A 397 -4.84 18.13 20.17
N ILE A 398 -3.61 17.77 19.82
CA ILE A 398 -3.21 17.54 18.44
C ILE A 398 -3.58 16.11 18.07
N SER A 399 -3.96 15.94 16.83
CA SER A 399 -4.15 14.61 16.32
C SER A 399 -3.46 14.44 14.98
N TYR A 400 -2.79 13.31 14.86
CA TYR A 400 -2.14 12.83 13.65
C TYR A 400 -2.58 11.37 13.43
N GLY A 401 -2.41 10.88 12.20
CA GLY A 401 -2.95 9.59 11.78
C GLY A 401 -4.30 9.71 11.05
N GLY A 402 -4.92 8.56 10.78
CA GLY A 402 -6.12 8.49 9.95
C GLY A 402 -7.40 8.82 10.73
N ALA A 403 -8.52 9.04 10.01
CA ALA A 403 -9.82 9.30 10.64
C ALA A 403 -10.25 8.23 11.67
N GLY A 404 -9.81 6.98 11.51
CA GLY A 404 -10.08 5.91 12.47
C GLY A 404 -9.43 6.13 13.84
N ASP A 405 -8.20 6.64 13.87
CA ASP A 405 -7.51 6.97 15.12
C ASP A 405 -8.25 8.10 15.84
N GLN A 406 -8.72 9.10 15.09
CA GLN A 406 -9.54 10.21 15.61
C GLN A 406 -10.80 9.69 16.31
N PHE A 407 -11.56 8.81 15.65
CA PHE A 407 -12.77 8.23 16.24
C PHE A 407 -12.41 7.39 17.47
N GLN A 408 -11.39 6.54 17.39
CA GLN A 408 -10.99 5.70 18.51
C GLN A 408 -10.66 6.51 19.77
N TYR A 409 -9.90 7.58 19.61
CA TYR A 409 -9.35 8.33 20.74
C TYR A 409 -10.27 9.47 21.21
N ALA A 410 -11.29 9.85 20.42
CA ALA A 410 -12.32 10.80 20.84
C ALA A 410 -13.03 10.39 22.15
N ARG A 411 -13.06 9.10 22.49
CA ARG A 411 -13.58 8.61 23.78
C ARG A 411 -12.94 9.28 25.00
N TYR A 412 -11.67 9.69 24.91
CA TYR A 412 -10.97 10.33 26.02
C TYR A 412 -11.41 11.77 26.25
N LEU A 413 -12.08 12.40 25.26
CA LEU A 413 -12.60 13.75 25.44
C LEU A 413 -13.69 13.79 26.52
N HIS A 414 -14.51 12.75 26.66
CA HIS A 414 -15.45 12.61 27.78
C HIS A 414 -14.74 12.53 29.14
N ALA A 415 -13.53 11.96 29.19
CA ALA A 415 -12.74 11.89 30.42
C ALA A 415 -12.12 13.24 30.80
N LEU A 416 -11.90 14.14 29.83
CA LEU A 416 -11.37 15.49 30.08
C LEU A 416 -12.36 16.38 30.83
N ASP A 417 -13.67 16.15 30.66
CA ASP A 417 -14.71 16.89 31.40
C ASP A 417 -14.54 16.71 32.91
N ALA A 418 -14.17 15.51 33.36
CA ALA A 418 -13.92 15.20 34.77
C ALA A 418 -12.65 15.87 35.34
N LEU A 419 -11.71 16.29 34.47
CA LEU A 419 -10.46 16.92 34.90
C LEU A 419 -10.56 18.44 35.11
N GLY A 420 -11.70 19.05 34.75
CA GLY A 420 -11.98 20.47 35.02
C GLY A 420 -11.14 21.45 34.20
N CYS A 421 -10.80 21.09 32.97
CA CYS A 421 -10.14 22.00 32.01
C CYS A 421 -10.96 23.28 31.83
N ALA A 422 -10.30 24.43 31.71
CA ALA A 422 -10.97 25.69 31.38
C ALA A 422 -11.46 25.72 29.93
N ALA A 423 -10.68 25.13 29.01
CA ALA A 423 -11.03 24.93 27.62
C ALA A 423 -10.24 23.75 27.04
N VAL A 424 -10.82 23.07 26.07
CA VAL A 424 -10.16 22.04 25.27
C VAL A 424 -10.33 22.40 23.80
N THR A 425 -9.21 22.50 23.10
CA THR A 425 -9.17 22.71 21.64
C THR A 425 -8.57 21.48 21.00
N VAL A 426 -9.25 20.90 20.01
CA VAL A 426 -8.81 19.69 19.31
C VAL A 426 -8.62 20.00 17.83
N VAL A 427 -7.47 19.64 17.28
CA VAL A 427 -7.17 19.76 15.85
C VAL A 427 -7.56 18.47 15.14
N VAL A 428 -8.48 18.53 14.18
CA VAL A 428 -8.95 17.37 13.40
C VAL A 428 -9.11 17.71 11.92
N PRO A 429 -9.08 16.73 11.00
CA PRO A 429 -9.39 16.99 9.59
C PRO A 429 -10.81 17.54 9.42
N ASP A 430 -11.00 18.44 8.47
CA ASP A 430 -12.27 19.14 8.21
C ASP A 430 -13.48 18.20 8.13
N ALA A 431 -13.32 17.06 7.47
CA ALA A 431 -14.37 16.08 7.24
C ALA A 431 -14.96 15.48 8.54
N LEU A 432 -14.25 15.59 9.67
CA LEU A 432 -14.71 15.07 10.97
C LEU A 432 -15.38 16.16 11.82
N THR A 433 -15.19 17.44 11.50
CA THR A 433 -15.59 18.56 12.38
C THR A 433 -17.09 18.58 12.68
N SER A 434 -17.94 18.25 11.69
CA SER A 434 -19.40 18.18 11.83
C SER A 434 -19.81 17.18 12.92
N LEU A 435 -19.38 15.93 12.79
CA LEU A 435 -19.69 14.84 13.73
C LEU A 435 -19.12 15.12 15.13
N MET A 436 -17.88 15.62 15.18
CA MET A 436 -17.18 15.88 16.43
C MET A 436 -17.80 17.04 17.22
N ARG A 437 -18.14 18.16 16.57
CA ARG A 437 -18.82 19.30 17.22
C ARG A 437 -20.21 18.93 17.73
N HIS A 438 -20.92 18.08 16.99
CA HIS A 438 -22.22 17.58 17.44
C HIS A 438 -22.09 16.72 18.70
N THR A 439 -21.10 15.82 18.73
CA THR A 439 -20.87 14.92 19.87
C THR A 439 -20.33 15.66 21.09
N PHE A 440 -19.41 16.61 20.89
CA PHE A 440 -18.69 17.31 21.96
C PHE A 440 -18.90 18.83 21.84
N PRO A 441 -20.09 19.35 22.17
CA PRO A 441 -20.42 20.77 22.00
C PRO A 441 -19.60 21.72 22.89
N HIS A 442 -18.92 21.20 23.91
CA HIS A 442 -18.07 21.97 24.82
C HIS A 442 -16.60 22.01 24.39
N VAL A 443 -16.22 21.25 23.35
CA VAL A 443 -14.86 21.19 22.82
C VAL A 443 -14.77 22.05 21.57
N GLU A 444 -13.74 22.88 21.49
CA GLU A 444 -13.45 23.64 20.27
C GLU A 444 -12.72 22.75 19.27
N PHE A 445 -13.30 22.56 18.08
CA PHE A 445 -12.63 21.84 16.99
C PHE A 445 -12.09 22.80 15.95
N VAL A 446 -10.77 22.75 15.75
CA VAL A 446 -10.04 23.49 14.71
C VAL A 446 -9.76 22.55 13.55
N SER A 447 -10.05 23.02 12.35
CA SER A 447 -10.00 22.25 11.13
C SER A 447 -8.58 22.27 10.54
N ALA A 448 -8.03 21.10 10.26
CA ALA A 448 -6.73 20.95 9.62
C ALA A 448 -6.88 20.89 8.09
N HIS A 449 -6.44 21.94 7.40
CA HIS A 449 -6.37 21.97 5.93
C HIS A 449 -5.01 21.41 5.47
N GLY A 450 -4.96 20.12 5.14
CA GLY A 450 -3.72 19.45 4.73
C GLY A 450 -2.83 19.03 5.91
N PRO A 451 -1.51 18.82 5.70
CA PRO A 451 -0.63 18.21 6.70
C PRO A 451 -0.18 19.18 7.82
N TRP A 452 -0.56 20.46 7.74
CA TRP A 452 -0.06 21.48 8.66
C TRP A 452 -1.18 22.37 9.20
N VAL A 453 -1.09 22.66 10.50
CA VAL A 453 -1.92 23.65 11.19
C VAL A 453 -1.00 24.55 11.98
N ASP A 454 -1.20 25.86 11.87
CA ASP A 454 -0.47 26.84 12.68
C ASP A 454 -0.94 26.76 14.14
N THR A 455 -0.28 25.92 14.93
CA THR A 455 -0.59 25.77 16.36
C THR A 455 -0.12 26.96 17.20
N SER A 456 0.75 27.83 16.66
CA SER A 456 1.31 28.97 17.40
C SER A 456 0.27 30.01 17.78
N GLN A 457 -0.84 30.06 17.04
CA GLN A 457 -1.95 30.99 17.27
C GLN A 457 -3.01 30.42 18.22
N ILE A 458 -2.96 29.12 18.53
CA ILE A 458 -3.92 28.48 19.41
C ILE A 458 -3.44 28.63 20.85
N ALA A 459 -4.16 29.40 21.66
CA ALA A 459 -3.71 29.72 22.99
C ALA A 459 -3.96 28.57 23.98
N HIS A 460 -2.89 27.93 24.46
CA HIS A 460 -2.96 26.77 25.35
C HIS A 460 -1.91 26.83 26.46
N ASP A 461 -2.19 26.16 27.59
CA ASP A 461 -1.25 26.03 28.71
C ASP A 461 -0.45 24.71 28.61
N TYR A 462 -1.12 23.65 28.17
CA TYR A 462 -0.53 22.35 27.85
C TYR A 462 -1.00 21.88 26.48
N TRP A 463 -0.22 21.01 25.84
CA TRP A 463 -0.64 20.30 24.63
C TRP A 463 -0.39 18.80 24.77
N CYS A 464 -1.11 18.00 24.01
CA CYS A 464 -0.87 16.56 23.93
C CYS A 464 -1.35 16.00 22.59
N SER A 465 -0.97 14.76 22.29
CA SER A 465 -1.66 14.00 21.25
C SER A 465 -2.73 13.10 21.84
N PHE A 466 -3.61 12.57 20.99
CA PHE A 466 -4.51 11.50 21.39
C PHE A 466 -3.78 10.25 21.91
N LEU A 467 -2.57 9.95 21.42
CA LEU A 467 -1.78 8.84 21.97
C LEU A 467 -1.32 9.11 23.40
N VAL A 468 -0.97 10.35 23.72
CA VAL A 468 -0.68 10.75 25.10
C VAL A 468 -1.91 10.59 25.98
N LEU A 469 -3.11 10.98 25.50
CA LEU A 469 -4.34 10.72 26.26
C LEU A 469 -4.58 9.22 26.47
N ALA A 470 -4.31 8.39 25.44
CA ALA A 470 -4.38 6.93 25.57
C ALA A 470 -3.37 6.38 26.59
N ALA A 471 -2.15 6.93 26.63
CA ALA A 471 -1.14 6.57 27.60
C ALA A 471 -1.52 6.94 29.04
N GLN A 472 -2.22 8.07 29.22
CA GLN A 472 -2.63 8.58 30.55
C GLN A 472 -3.88 7.88 31.08
N PHE A 473 -4.86 7.63 30.22
CA PHE A 473 -6.16 7.06 30.63
C PHE A 473 -6.28 5.56 30.37
N GLY A 474 -5.26 4.94 29.80
CA GLY A 474 -5.25 3.53 29.42
C GLY A 474 -5.73 3.29 27.99
N TYR A 475 -4.99 2.44 27.26
CA TYR A 475 -5.23 2.14 25.84
C TYR A 475 -6.55 1.40 25.55
N ALA A 476 -6.98 0.51 26.43
CA ALA A 476 -8.24 -0.23 26.38
C ALA A 476 -8.38 -1.06 27.68
N PRO A 477 -9.58 -1.24 28.25
CA PRO A 477 -10.88 -0.69 27.83
C PRO A 477 -10.97 0.84 28.01
N ALA A 478 -12.13 1.42 27.70
CA ALA A 478 -12.35 2.85 27.96
C ALA A 478 -12.15 3.17 29.46
N PRO A 479 -11.76 4.42 29.80
CA PRO A 479 -11.56 4.82 31.19
C PRO A 479 -12.83 4.62 32.01
N ASP A 480 -12.69 4.35 33.31
CA ASP A 480 -13.84 4.21 34.20
C ASP A 480 -14.74 5.45 34.13
N GLY A 481 -16.03 5.23 33.84
CA GLY A 481 -17.02 6.30 33.67
C GLY A 481 -17.18 6.83 32.23
N ALA A 482 -16.30 6.48 31.29
CA ALA A 482 -16.51 6.81 29.89
C ALA A 482 -17.61 5.94 29.27
N PRO A 483 -18.51 6.51 28.44
CA PRO A 483 -19.58 5.73 27.85
C PRO A 483 -19.04 4.77 26.78
N ALA A 484 -19.58 3.55 26.72
CA ALA A 484 -19.20 2.56 25.70
C ALA A 484 -19.55 3.01 24.28
N VAL A 485 -20.64 3.78 24.15
CA VAL A 485 -21.05 4.51 22.94
C VAL A 485 -20.78 5.97 23.20
N TYR A 486 -19.84 6.55 22.46
CA TYR A 486 -19.30 7.87 22.78
C TYR A 486 -19.31 8.86 21.62
N LEU A 487 -19.73 8.43 20.42
CA LEU A 487 -20.05 9.31 19.30
C LEU A 487 -21.55 9.31 19.04
N SER A 488 -22.08 10.45 18.56
CA SER A 488 -23.46 10.57 18.11
C SER A 488 -23.54 11.29 16.76
N CYS A 489 -24.62 11.03 16.03
CA CYS A 489 -24.92 11.67 14.75
C CYS A 489 -26.09 12.66 14.93
N PRO A 490 -26.10 13.81 14.23
CA PRO A 490 -27.24 14.72 14.22
C PRO A 490 -28.58 13.99 13.95
N PRO A 491 -29.60 14.14 14.83
CA PRO A 491 -30.84 13.37 14.74
C PRO A 491 -31.57 13.49 13.40
N GLU A 492 -31.55 14.67 12.79
CA GLU A 492 -32.17 14.94 11.49
C GLU A 492 -31.48 14.17 10.35
N GLN A 493 -30.15 14.06 10.37
CA GLN A 493 -29.41 13.29 9.37
C GLN A 493 -29.68 11.80 9.54
N ALA A 494 -29.66 11.31 10.78
CA ALA A 494 -30.00 9.92 11.09
C ALA A 494 -31.44 9.58 10.65
N ALA A 495 -32.41 10.48 10.84
CA ALA A 495 -33.77 10.29 10.36
C ALA A 495 -33.86 10.25 8.83
N ALA A 496 -33.18 11.17 8.14
CA ALA A 496 -33.17 11.21 6.68
C ALA A 496 -32.58 9.94 6.05
N TRP A 497 -31.47 9.43 6.62
CA TRP A 497 -30.86 8.19 6.15
C TRP A 497 -31.73 6.95 6.43
N ARG A 498 -32.39 6.86 7.59
CA ARG A 498 -33.36 5.79 7.85
C ARG A 498 -34.51 5.81 6.84
N GLU A 499 -35.02 6.99 6.50
CA GLU A 499 -36.09 7.13 5.52
C GLU A 499 -35.62 6.77 4.10
N ARG A 500 -34.37 7.09 3.74
CA ARG A 500 -33.77 6.71 2.45
C ARG A 500 -33.58 5.19 2.36
N VAL A 501 -33.01 4.57 3.40
CA VAL A 501 -32.82 3.11 3.49
C VAL A 501 -34.17 2.38 3.50
N ALA A 502 -35.19 2.90 4.16
CA ALA A 502 -36.53 2.30 4.15
C ALA A 502 -37.24 2.33 2.79
N ARG A 503 -36.79 3.20 1.87
CA ARG A 503 -37.34 3.37 0.51
C ARG A 503 -36.55 2.63 -0.56
N ASP A 504 -35.58 1.79 -0.18
CA ASP A 504 -34.73 1.02 -1.08
C ASP A 504 -35.45 -0.12 -1.83
N GLY A 505 -36.72 -0.39 -1.48
CA GLY A 505 -37.52 -1.45 -2.08
C GLY A 505 -37.28 -2.84 -1.48
N SER A 506 -36.51 -2.95 -0.40
CA SER A 506 -36.31 -4.20 0.33
C SER A 506 -37.62 -4.70 0.96
N ALA A 507 -37.76 -6.03 1.05
CA ALA A 507 -38.93 -6.64 1.65
C ALA A 507 -39.05 -6.29 3.15
N PRO A 508 -40.27 -6.23 3.71
CA PRO A 508 -40.45 -6.06 5.16
C PRO A 508 -39.69 -7.14 5.95
N GLY A 509 -38.95 -6.73 6.97
CA GLY A 509 -38.15 -7.64 7.81
C GLY A 509 -36.76 -7.97 7.27
N THR A 510 -36.38 -7.49 6.07
CA THR A 510 -35.01 -7.61 5.56
C THR A 510 -34.02 -6.89 6.47
N ARG A 511 -32.94 -7.57 6.85
CA ARG A 511 -31.84 -6.99 7.64
C ARG A 511 -30.84 -6.27 6.73
N ARG A 512 -30.28 -5.15 7.18
CA ARG A 512 -29.31 -4.35 6.41
C ARG A 512 -27.89 -4.59 6.88
N ILE A 513 -27.01 -4.87 5.93
CA ILE A 513 -25.57 -5.09 6.17
C ILE A 513 -24.80 -3.95 5.50
N GLY A 514 -24.10 -3.15 6.28
CA GLY A 514 -23.13 -2.18 5.77
C GLY A 514 -21.80 -2.87 5.47
N LEU A 515 -21.29 -2.76 4.25
CA LEU A 515 -20.05 -3.39 3.78
C LEU A 515 -18.99 -2.34 3.49
N ASN A 516 -17.83 -2.49 4.12
CA ASN A 516 -16.61 -1.74 3.76
C ASN A 516 -15.40 -2.66 3.62
N TRP A 517 -14.74 -2.67 2.47
CA TRP A 517 -13.62 -3.60 2.22
C TRP A 517 -12.24 -2.94 2.22
N ARG A 518 -12.16 -1.61 2.08
CA ARG A 518 -10.89 -0.89 1.95
C ARG A 518 -10.91 0.52 2.54
N GLY A 519 -9.72 1.07 2.79
CA GLY A 519 -9.54 2.50 3.11
C GLY A 519 -9.52 3.37 1.86
N HIS A 520 -9.44 4.69 2.08
CA HIS A 520 -9.33 5.70 1.02
C HIS A 520 -7.93 5.75 0.40
N ASP A 521 -6.89 5.79 1.25
CA ASP A 521 -5.52 6.03 0.83
C ASP A 521 -4.89 4.80 0.19
N GLU A 522 -4.66 4.86 -1.12
CA GLU A 522 -4.06 3.80 -1.92
C GLU A 522 -2.54 3.66 -1.73
N SER A 523 -1.88 4.71 -1.21
CA SER A 523 -0.45 4.68 -0.90
C SER A 523 -0.16 3.90 0.39
N ASP A 524 -1.18 3.65 1.21
CA ASP A 524 -1.08 2.87 2.43
C ASP A 524 -0.72 1.42 2.11
N THR A 525 0.37 0.90 2.70
CA THR A 525 0.77 -0.51 2.50
C THR A 525 -0.31 -1.53 2.92
N ARG A 526 -1.25 -1.14 3.79
CA ARG A 526 -2.44 -1.94 4.16
C ARG A 526 -3.40 -2.10 2.99
N PHE A 527 -3.41 -1.14 2.06
CA PHE A 527 -4.25 -1.15 0.87
C PHE A 527 -4.01 -2.40 0.02
N ARG A 528 -2.73 -2.77 -0.19
CA ARG A 528 -2.36 -3.97 -0.97
C ARG A 528 -2.96 -5.26 -0.38
N ARG A 529 -3.17 -5.29 0.94
CA ARG A 529 -3.80 -6.40 1.68
C ARG A 529 -5.29 -6.23 1.92
N ALA A 530 -5.94 -5.18 1.42
CA ALA A 530 -7.37 -4.92 1.63
C ALA A 530 -8.24 -6.01 1.01
N ALA A 531 -9.50 -6.11 1.43
CA ALA A 531 -10.48 -6.94 0.74
C ALA A 531 -10.99 -6.23 -0.52
N SER A 532 -11.68 -6.96 -1.38
CA SER A 532 -12.44 -6.46 -2.53
C SER A 532 -13.94 -6.67 -2.31
N LEU A 533 -14.78 -5.99 -3.11
CA LEU A 533 -16.21 -6.27 -3.14
C LEU A 533 -16.52 -7.74 -3.45
N ARG A 534 -15.70 -8.36 -4.31
CA ARG A 534 -15.85 -9.77 -4.70
C ARG A 534 -15.62 -10.71 -3.51
N ASP A 535 -14.67 -10.41 -2.64
CA ASP A 535 -14.45 -11.18 -1.42
C ASP A 535 -15.68 -11.12 -0.50
N LEU A 536 -16.39 -9.98 -0.50
CA LEU A 536 -17.61 -9.78 0.27
C LEU A 536 -18.90 -10.19 -0.48
N ALA A 537 -18.80 -10.75 -1.69
CA ALA A 537 -19.94 -11.22 -2.47
C ALA A 537 -20.90 -12.16 -1.71
N PRO A 538 -20.44 -13.03 -0.80
CA PRO A 538 -21.33 -13.86 0.00
C PRO A 538 -22.31 -13.06 0.86
N PHE A 539 -21.92 -11.89 1.38
CA PHE A 539 -22.82 -11.01 2.13
C PHE A 539 -23.87 -10.35 1.23
N ALA A 540 -23.47 -9.95 0.01
CA ALA A 540 -24.39 -9.39 -0.97
C ALA A 540 -25.50 -10.38 -1.35
N ARG A 541 -25.16 -11.66 -1.48
CA ARG A 541 -26.10 -12.72 -1.92
C ARG A 541 -26.88 -13.36 -0.77
N LEU A 542 -26.76 -12.85 0.45
CA LEU A 542 -27.33 -13.47 1.64
C LEU A 542 -28.86 -13.29 1.67
N HIS A 543 -29.60 -14.40 1.69
CA HIS A 543 -31.06 -14.36 1.73
C HIS A 543 -31.58 -13.65 3.01
N GLY A 544 -32.64 -12.86 2.87
CA GLY A 544 -33.22 -12.08 3.97
C GLY A 544 -32.39 -10.85 4.39
N HIS A 545 -31.32 -10.54 3.67
CA HIS A 545 -30.46 -9.39 3.93
C HIS A 545 -30.34 -8.49 2.68
N ALA A 546 -30.09 -7.21 2.91
CA ALA A 546 -29.76 -6.22 1.88
C ALA A 546 -28.37 -5.65 2.19
N ALA A 547 -27.47 -5.72 1.22
CA ALA A 547 -26.11 -5.21 1.35
C ALA A 547 -26.00 -3.76 0.85
N TYR A 548 -25.30 -2.94 1.64
CA TYR A 548 -25.05 -1.54 1.38
C TYR A 548 -23.55 -1.30 1.34
N CYS A 549 -23.04 -0.73 0.26
CA CYS A 549 -21.67 -0.22 0.23
C CYS A 549 -21.61 1.04 1.10
N ILE A 550 -20.77 1.04 2.13
CA ILE A 550 -20.54 2.22 2.98
C ILE A 550 -19.17 2.86 2.73
N ASN A 551 -18.41 2.37 1.74
CA ASN A 551 -17.25 3.08 1.21
C ASN A 551 -17.70 4.42 0.59
N ARG A 552 -16.99 5.50 0.91
CA ARG A 552 -17.19 6.80 0.23
C ARG A 552 -16.67 6.76 -1.21
N ASP A 553 -15.43 6.28 -1.38
CA ASP A 553 -14.80 6.18 -2.69
C ASP A 553 -14.89 4.76 -3.21
N VAL A 554 -15.59 4.59 -4.32
CA VAL A 554 -15.83 3.31 -4.97
C VAL A 554 -15.22 3.37 -6.37
N SER A 555 -14.65 2.26 -6.86
CA SER A 555 -14.18 2.20 -8.23
C SER A 555 -15.36 1.97 -9.18
N ALA A 556 -15.28 2.48 -10.41
CA ALA A 556 -16.29 2.23 -11.44
C ALA A 556 -16.58 0.73 -11.64
N GLN A 557 -15.56 -0.13 -11.48
CA GLN A 557 -15.71 -1.59 -11.52
C GLN A 557 -16.57 -2.15 -10.36
N SER A 558 -16.42 -1.60 -9.16
CA SER A 558 -17.22 -2.02 -8.01
C SER A 558 -18.66 -1.54 -8.14
N GLU A 559 -18.87 -0.30 -8.60
CA GLU A 559 -20.21 0.27 -8.83
C GLU A 559 -20.96 -0.47 -9.96
N SER A 560 -20.26 -0.91 -10.99
CA SER A 560 -20.82 -1.67 -12.11
C SER A 560 -20.95 -3.17 -11.85
N SER A 561 -20.67 -3.63 -10.61
CA SER A 561 -20.76 -5.04 -10.24
C SER A 561 -22.17 -5.60 -10.43
N ASP A 562 -22.26 -6.87 -10.84
CA ASP A 562 -23.49 -7.65 -10.91
C ASP A 562 -24.00 -8.11 -9.53
N LEU A 563 -23.26 -7.80 -8.46
CA LEU A 563 -23.66 -8.14 -7.10
C LEU A 563 -24.82 -7.25 -6.65
N PRO A 564 -25.82 -7.80 -5.94
CA PRO A 564 -26.97 -7.04 -5.45
C PRO A 564 -26.58 -6.18 -4.23
N VAL A 565 -25.84 -5.10 -4.48
CA VAL A 565 -25.37 -4.14 -3.48
C VAL A 565 -25.91 -2.76 -3.81
N THR A 566 -26.42 -2.06 -2.79
CA THR A 566 -26.82 -0.66 -2.93
C THR A 566 -25.60 0.23 -2.74
N PHE A 567 -25.37 1.17 -3.66
CA PHE A 567 -24.22 2.09 -3.64
C PHE A 567 -24.66 3.54 -3.37
N PRO A 568 -24.92 3.91 -2.10
CA PRO A 568 -25.33 5.27 -1.73
C PRO A 568 -24.16 6.27 -1.66
N HIS A 569 -22.96 5.90 -2.09
CA HIS A 569 -21.70 6.60 -1.85
C HIS A 569 -21.70 8.08 -2.33
N HIS A 570 -22.36 8.40 -3.45
CA HIS A 570 -22.53 9.80 -3.90
C HIS A 570 -23.33 10.69 -2.92
N ALA A 571 -24.13 10.09 -2.05
CA ALA A 571 -24.91 10.81 -1.05
C ALA A 571 -24.19 10.96 0.30
N ILE A 572 -22.97 10.40 0.44
CA ILE A 572 -22.15 10.51 1.66
C ILE A 572 -21.26 11.74 1.53
N GLY A 573 -21.67 12.87 2.10
CA GLY A 573 -20.93 14.13 2.05
C GLY A 573 -19.74 14.17 3.01
N ASP A 574 -19.97 13.77 4.27
CA ASP A 574 -18.99 13.79 5.35
C ASP A 574 -19.13 12.56 6.28
N PHE A 575 -18.39 12.55 7.39
CA PHE A 575 -18.48 11.48 8.37
C PHE A 575 -19.79 11.49 9.19
N SER A 576 -20.55 12.59 9.21
CA SER A 576 -21.88 12.62 9.83
C SER A 576 -22.90 11.87 8.97
N ASP A 577 -22.84 12.01 7.65
CA ASP A 577 -23.64 11.18 6.72
C ASP A 577 -23.27 9.69 6.85
N LEU A 578 -21.98 9.37 6.93
CA LEU A 578 -21.55 7.99 7.11
C LEU A 578 -22.04 7.42 8.44
N ALA A 579 -21.97 8.19 9.53
CA ALA A 579 -22.50 7.80 10.83
C ALA A 579 -24.02 7.57 10.79
N ALA A 580 -24.76 8.45 10.10
CA ALA A 580 -26.20 8.34 9.91
C ALA A 580 -26.58 7.07 9.12
N LEU A 581 -25.86 6.78 8.04
CA LEU A 581 -26.03 5.56 7.25
C LEU A 581 -25.73 4.31 8.09
N MET A 582 -24.63 4.30 8.86
CA MET A 582 -24.30 3.17 9.75
C MET A 582 -25.38 2.92 10.81
N LEU A 583 -25.97 3.97 11.38
CA LEU A 583 -27.08 3.86 12.34
C LEU A 583 -28.39 3.33 11.72
N ALA A 584 -28.49 3.25 10.39
CA ALA A 584 -29.58 2.61 9.69
C ALA A 584 -29.30 1.13 9.34
N MET A 585 -28.09 0.62 9.61
CA MET A 585 -27.69 -0.77 9.39
C MET A 585 -27.94 -1.63 10.63
N ASP A 586 -28.22 -2.92 10.42
CA ASP A 586 -28.33 -3.89 11.51
C ASP A 586 -26.94 -4.42 11.95
N VAL A 587 -26.00 -4.48 11.00
CA VAL A 587 -24.59 -4.85 11.23
C VAL A 587 -23.68 -4.20 10.19
N VAL A 588 -22.46 -3.87 10.59
CA VAL A 588 -21.38 -3.46 9.68
C VAL A 588 -20.33 -4.57 9.57
N VAL A 589 -19.97 -4.99 8.37
CA VAL A 589 -18.82 -5.85 8.11
C VAL A 589 -17.75 -5.01 7.43
N THR A 590 -16.59 -4.89 8.08
CA THR A 590 -15.54 -4.01 7.60
C THR A 590 -14.13 -4.53 7.84
N THR A 591 -13.17 -4.09 7.03
CA THR A 591 -11.74 -4.19 7.36
C THR A 591 -11.29 -3.10 8.35
N CYS A 592 -10.03 -3.16 8.81
CA CYS A 592 -9.43 -2.23 9.77
C CYS A 592 -9.26 -0.81 9.17
N THR A 593 -10.34 -0.05 9.11
CA THR A 593 -10.41 1.32 8.57
C THR A 593 -11.14 2.24 9.54
N ALA A 594 -11.34 3.51 9.19
CA ALA A 594 -12.17 4.42 9.98
C ALA A 594 -13.59 3.86 10.28
N HIS A 595 -14.12 3.01 9.41
CA HIS A 595 -15.47 2.47 9.54
C HIS A 595 -15.64 1.56 10.76
N ILE A 596 -14.63 0.74 11.13
CA ILE A 596 -14.77 -0.12 12.31
C ILE A 596 -14.78 0.71 13.60
N HIS A 597 -13.97 1.77 13.63
CA HIS A 597 -13.87 2.66 14.77
C HIS A 597 -15.15 3.49 14.93
N LEU A 598 -15.69 4.00 13.81
CA LEU A 598 -16.95 4.73 13.80
C LEU A 598 -18.14 3.83 14.22
N ALA A 599 -18.27 2.63 13.63
CA ALA A 599 -19.32 1.69 14.00
C ALA A 599 -19.26 1.33 15.50
N GLY A 600 -18.07 1.00 15.99
CA GLY A 600 -17.85 0.70 17.41
C GLY A 600 -18.18 1.87 18.34
N ALA A 601 -17.81 3.10 17.95
CA ALA A 601 -18.06 4.31 18.74
C ALA A 601 -19.54 4.74 18.74
N LEU A 602 -20.30 4.39 17.69
CA LEU A 602 -21.74 4.60 17.56
C LEU A 602 -22.56 3.46 18.22
N GLY A 603 -21.92 2.37 18.65
CA GLY A 603 -22.60 1.20 19.19
C GLY A 603 -23.30 0.33 18.13
N VAL A 604 -22.95 0.49 16.85
CA VAL A 604 -23.46 -0.36 15.77
C VAL A 604 -22.74 -1.71 15.83
N PRO A 605 -23.46 -2.86 15.86
CA PRO A 605 -22.83 -4.18 15.82
C PRO A 605 -21.93 -4.31 14.60
N ALA A 606 -20.70 -4.80 14.78
CA ALA A 606 -19.77 -4.89 13.67
C ALA A 606 -18.84 -6.10 13.70
N VAL A 607 -18.54 -6.63 12.52
CA VAL A 607 -17.52 -7.65 12.31
C VAL A 607 -16.31 -7.01 11.65
N LEU A 608 -15.17 -7.07 12.34
CA LEU A 608 -13.87 -6.66 11.83
C LEU A 608 -13.19 -7.84 11.12
N LEU A 609 -13.09 -7.76 9.81
CA LEU A 609 -12.24 -8.61 9.00
C LEU A 609 -10.80 -8.09 9.08
N LEU A 610 -9.90 -8.89 9.63
CA LEU A 610 -8.56 -8.44 9.97
C LEU A 610 -7.48 -9.28 9.25
N SER A 611 -6.51 -8.60 8.64
CA SER A 611 -5.34 -9.25 8.04
C SER A 611 -4.44 -9.86 9.12
N PRO A 612 -3.66 -10.93 8.85
CA PRO A 612 -2.65 -11.42 9.79
C PRO A 612 -1.65 -10.35 10.24
N LYS A 613 -1.29 -9.40 9.36
CA LYS A 613 -0.44 -8.23 9.69
C LYS A 613 -1.28 -7.11 10.31
N ALA A 614 -1.88 -7.38 11.47
CA ALA A 614 -2.77 -6.45 12.17
C ALA A 614 -2.03 -5.54 13.17
N ASP A 615 -2.53 -4.31 13.31
CA ASP A 615 -2.10 -3.37 14.35
C ASP A 615 -2.22 -3.98 15.76
N ALA A 616 -1.26 -3.65 16.63
CA ALA A 616 -1.16 -4.17 17.99
C ALA A 616 -2.43 -3.96 18.83
N ARG A 617 -3.20 -2.89 18.54
CA ARG A 617 -4.41 -2.53 19.28
C ARG A 617 -5.51 -3.59 19.25
N TRP A 618 -5.51 -4.45 18.22
CA TRP A 618 -6.57 -5.45 18.03
C TRP A 618 -6.32 -6.74 18.80
N GLU A 619 -5.23 -6.83 19.57
CA GLU A 619 -4.84 -8.01 20.37
C GLU A 619 -4.90 -9.29 19.50
N THR A 620 -5.04 -10.48 20.08
CA THR A 620 -5.11 -11.76 19.32
C THR A 620 -6.49 -12.43 19.35
N GLY A 621 -7.38 -12.01 20.25
CA GLY A 621 -8.70 -12.61 20.43
C GLY A 621 -9.73 -12.28 19.34
N SER A 622 -10.93 -12.86 19.49
CA SER A 622 -12.12 -12.63 18.65
C SER A 622 -13.04 -11.52 19.17
N ARG A 623 -12.70 -10.92 20.33
CA ARG A 623 -13.34 -9.75 20.91
C ARG A 623 -12.28 -8.67 21.14
N THR A 624 -12.70 -7.42 21.27
CA THR A 624 -11.82 -6.30 21.59
C THR A 624 -12.32 -5.53 22.81
N ALA A 625 -11.40 -5.11 23.67
CA ALA A 625 -11.69 -4.21 24.78
C ALA A 625 -12.02 -2.77 24.30
N LEU A 626 -11.75 -2.43 23.03
CA LEU A 626 -12.05 -1.11 22.47
C LEU A 626 -13.54 -0.90 22.25
N TYR A 627 -14.24 -1.92 21.78
CA TYR A 627 -15.62 -1.84 21.31
C TYR A 627 -16.40 -3.11 21.67
N PRO A 628 -17.31 -3.06 22.67
CA PRO A 628 -18.06 -4.25 23.11
C PRO A 628 -18.90 -4.91 21.98
N GLY A 629 -19.43 -4.09 21.07
CA GLY A 629 -20.24 -4.52 19.92
C GLY A 629 -19.45 -5.07 18.73
N VAL A 630 -18.11 -5.10 18.81
CA VAL A 630 -17.25 -5.59 17.71
C VAL A 630 -16.86 -7.05 17.93
N ARG A 631 -16.85 -7.82 16.84
CA ARG A 631 -16.25 -9.16 16.76
C ARG A 631 -15.13 -9.16 15.73
N ILE A 632 -14.01 -9.80 16.06
CA ILE A 632 -12.83 -9.86 15.19
C ILE A 632 -12.78 -11.23 14.51
N VAL A 633 -12.59 -11.23 13.20
CA VAL A 633 -12.28 -12.41 12.40
C VAL A 633 -10.99 -12.15 11.63
N ARG A 634 -9.92 -12.88 11.97
CA ARG A 634 -8.61 -12.77 11.30
C ARG A 634 -8.49 -13.77 10.17
N ALA A 635 -8.25 -13.30 8.96
CA ALA A 635 -7.91 -14.16 7.83
C ALA A 635 -6.67 -15.03 8.13
N ALA A 636 -6.61 -16.22 7.55
CA ALA A 636 -5.47 -17.13 7.71
C ALA A 636 -4.24 -16.64 6.94
N HIS A 637 -4.45 -16.00 5.79
CA HIS A 637 -3.39 -15.53 4.90
C HIS A 637 -3.61 -14.07 4.50
N ALA A 638 -2.53 -13.33 4.26
CA ALA A 638 -2.64 -11.97 3.73
C ALA A 638 -3.27 -12.00 2.33
N GLY A 639 -4.18 -11.06 2.06
CA GLY A 639 -4.85 -10.93 0.76
C GLY A 639 -5.94 -11.95 0.46
N ARG A 640 -6.04 -13.06 1.22
CA ARG A 640 -7.09 -14.08 1.07
C ARG A 640 -8.13 -13.95 2.17
N TRP A 641 -9.38 -13.71 1.80
CA TRP A 641 -10.45 -13.36 2.76
C TRP A 641 -11.53 -14.43 2.93
N ASP A 642 -11.55 -15.47 2.09
CA ASP A 642 -12.62 -16.48 2.07
C ASP A 642 -12.89 -17.09 3.45
N ASP A 643 -11.84 -17.53 4.17
CA ASP A 643 -11.96 -18.15 5.50
C ASP A 643 -12.52 -17.17 6.57
N ALA A 644 -12.18 -15.89 6.43
CA ALA A 644 -12.65 -14.85 7.34
C ALA A 644 -14.10 -14.47 7.02
N VAL A 645 -14.46 -14.43 5.74
CA VAL A 645 -15.81 -14.16 5.27
C VAL A 645 -16.75 -15.27 5.71
N ASP A 646 -16.38 -16.54 5.58
CA ASP A 646 -17.18 -17.68 6.04
C ASP A 646 -17.48 -17.63 7.54
N ARG A 647 -16.46 -17.33 8.36
CA ARG A 647 -16.65 -17.18 9.82
C ARG A 647 -17.44 -15.93 10.18
N ALA A 648 -17.27 -14.84 9.43
CA ALA A 648 -18.05 -13.62 9.62
C ALA A 648 -19.52 -13.81 9.24
N LEU A 649 -19.83 -14.59 8.20
CA LEU A 649 -21.21 -14.97 7.86
C LEU A 649 -21.89 -15.72 9.02
N ALA A 650 -21.18 -16.65 9.66
CA ALA A 650 -21.71 -17.36 10.83
C ALA A 650 -22.07 -16.40 11.97
N LEU A 651 -21.27 -15.34 12.20
CA LEU A 651 -21.58 -14.30 13.18
C LEU A 651 -22.80 -13.45 12.80
N VAL A 652 -22.89 -13.05 11.52
CA VAL A 652 -24.02 -12.26 11.01
C VAL A 652 -25.34 -13.05 11.09
N LEU A 653 -25.31 -14.35 10.74
CA LEU A 653 -26.48 -15.23 10.77
C LEU A 653 -26.87 -15.65 12.19
N GLY A 654 -25.89 -16.02 13.03
CA GLY A 654 -26.12 -16.43 14.42
C GLY A 654 -26.55 -15.29 15.33
N GLY A 655 -26.36 -14.04 14.88
CA GLY A 655 -26.58 -12.83 15.65
C GLY A 655 -25.43 -12.57 16.63
N PHE A 656 -25.28 -11.29 17.01
CA PHE A 656 -24.41 -10.91 18.11
C PHE A 656 -25.12 -11.28 19.40
N GLY A 657 -24.92 -12.51 19.87
CA GLY A 657 -25.49 -12.98 21.14
C GLY A 657 -25.26 -11.95 22.25
N LYS A 658 -26.32 -11.70 23.04
CA LYS A 658 -26.21 -11.00 24.32
C LYS A 658 -25.57 -11.99 25.30
N ASP A 659 -24.25 -11.98 25.38
CA ASP A 659 -23.56 -12.51 26.57
C ASP A 659 -23.40 -11.37 27.56
#